data_AF-A0A7N0UPJ1-F1
#
_entry.id   AF-A0A7N0UPJ1-F1
#
_cell.length_a   1.000
_cell.length_b   1.000
_cell.length_c   1.000
_cell.angle_alpha   90.00
_cell.angle_beta   90.00
_cell.angle_gamma   90.00
#
_symmetry.space_group_name_H-M   'P 1'
#
loop_
_entity.id
_entity.type
_entity.pdbx_description
1 polymer ?
#
loop_
_entity_poly.entity_id
_entity_poly.type
_entity_poly.pdbx_seq_one_letter_code
_entity_poly.pdbx_strand_id
1 'polypeptide(L)'
;MYYRLQQVLLQSEEELMTKRSLESCSEGAAAASKPKKVVGKLKVQVRKVRMSVDAPTGCSIQSIKMPILKLDSVRYRLFSIKSAVSSGWTALRKVRFAPQAPIHGSFSRQSMAYVQASTQYIKQVSGLLKIGVTTLRNNSSSYDVQETYSCLLRLKSSSEDDSVPMQQGSSESHVFFPDSLGDDLIVEVRDSKGKQVGRVLAQVVSIAEDPADKLRWWSIYHEPEHELVGKLQLYINYTTSSDDNNLKCGSVAETVAYDIVMEVAMKAQQFQQRNLLIDGSWNWLLTEFASYYGVSSIYTKLRYVSYIMEVATPTSDCLNLVYDLLLPVIMKGHPKSTLSHQENRILGEIRDHLEHILALVFENYKSLDESSFSGLMDVFKPATGITAPALKPAVMLYTLLHDILLPEVQTNLCQYFQVAAKRRSRRHLTETDEYVTNNSEGSLFDSVTICTAYQKMKSLCWNIRNEIFTDIEIHNKHILPSFIDLPNLSSSIYSTELSNRMRALLIACPPTGPSPPVAELVIATSDLQRDIACWGISPIKGGVDAKELFHLYIMIWIQDKRLSLLEMCKLDKIKWAGVRTKHSTTPFVDEMYDRLKETLNEYDIIICRWPEYIFTLENAIADVEKAIMEALDKQYADVLAPLKDNIGLKKFGFKYVQKLAKRSTGPYVVPDELGILLNSMKRMLDVLRPKIEIQLKSWGACILDGGNTAPGDSLSEVTVMLRAKFRNYMQAIVELLLENTKLQSSTKLKKILQDSKNNVVEADVRSRMQPLTDQLTSTISHLHAVFENQVFSAICRGFWDRIGQEVLSFLENRKENSSWYKGSRVAVSVLDDTFASQMQHLLGNYIQEKDLEPPRSIMEVRSIMCKEAKFRH
;
A
#
# COMPACT_ATOMS: atom_id res chain seq x y z
N MET A 1 -58.04 14.72 -33.03
CA MET A 1 -57.76 16.08 -33.55
C MET A 1 -57.17 15.98 -34.96
N TYR A 2 -57.83 15.23 -35.85
CA TYR A 2 -57.26 14.72 -37.12
C TYR A 2 -58.01 15.24 -38.36
N TYR A 3 -58.94 16.19 -38.19
CA TYR A 3 -59.80 16.72 -39.26
C TYR A 3 -59.64 18.24 -39.52
N ARG A 4 -58.71 18.92 -38.83
CA ARG A 4 -58.44 20.37 -39.03
C ARG A 4 -57.10 20.69 -39.71
N LEU A 5 -56.25 19.70 -39.96
CA LEU A 5 -54.97 19.89 -40.65
C LEU A 5 -55.04 19.60 -42.16
N GLN A 6 -56.12 18.99 -42.64
CA GLN A 6 -56.28 18.62 -44.05
C GLN A 6 -56.81 19.75 -44.94
N GLN A 7 -57.19 20.90 -44.36
CA GLN A 7 -57.73 22.06 -45.10
C GLN A 7 -56.76 23.23 -45.28
N VAL A 8 -55.53 23.16 -44.74
CA VAL A 8 -54.54 24.26 -44.84
C VAL A 8 -53.39 23.94 -45.81
N LEU A 9 -53.22 22.68 -46.21
CA LEU A 9 -52.11 22.23 -47.07
C LEU A 9 -52.49 22.01 -48.55
N LEU A 10 -53.67 22.46 -48.98
CA LEU A 10 -54.14 22.36 -50.38
C LEU A 10 -54.62 23.72 -50.92
N GLN A 11 -53.80 24.77 -50.77
CA GLN A 11 -53.98 26.01 -51.52
C GLN A 11 -52.71 26.30 -52.32
N SER A 12 -52.85 26.33 -53.65
CA SER A 12 -51.78 26.62 -54.60
C SER A 12 -51.45 28.11 -54.64
N GLU A 13 -50.18 28.42 -54.80
CA GLU A 13 -49.55 29.74 -54.79
C GLU A 13 -50.05 30.70 -55.90
N GLU A 14 -50.80 30.20 -56.89
CA GLU A 14 -51.36 31.01 -58.00
C GLU A 14 -52.62 31.80 -57.66
N GLU A 15 -53.29 31.54 -56.52
CA GLU A 15 -54.52 32.26 -56.12
C GLU A 15 -54.28 33.45 -55.16
N LEU A 16 -53.06 33.67 -54.67
CA LEU A 16 -52.73 34.77 -53.74
C LEU A 16 -52.12 36.03 -54.40
N MET A 17 -51.73 35.97 -55.67
CA MET A 17 -51.03 37.08 -56.34
C MET A 17 -51.91 37.92 -57.30
N THR A 18 -53.22 37.70 -57.33
CA THR A 18 -54.15 38.51 -58.13
C THR A 18 -55.10 39.32 -57.25
N LYS A 19 -54.64 40.49 -56.78
CA LYS A 19 -55.40 41.77 -56.79
C LYS A 19 -54.66 42.89 -56.04
N ARG A 20 -54.57 44.04 -56.73
CA ARG A 20 -54.00 45.36 -56.37
C ARG A 20 -52.48 45.42 -56.53
N SER A 21 -51.93 46.18 -57.47
CA SER A 21 -52.29 47.55 -57.86
C SER A 21 -52.07 47.82 -59.35
N LEU A 22 -53.09 48.40 -59.98
CA LEU A 22 -53.01 49.09 -61.28
C LEU A 22 -52.81 50.60 -61.01
N GLU A 23 -52.24 51.28 -62.00
CA GLU A 23 -52.01 52.74 -62.18
C GLU A 23 -50.67 53.25 -61.59
N SER A 24 -49.77 53.88 -62.36
CA SER A 24 -49.94 54.68 -63.58
C SER A 24 -48.72 54.61 -64.52
N CYS A 25 -49.01 54.73 -65.82
CA CYS A 25 -48.06 54.82 -66.93
C CYS A 25 -47.74 56.30 -67.23
N SER A 26 -46.48 56.59 -67.57
CA SER A 26 -46.16 57.62 -68.58
C SER A 26 -44.86 57.26 -69.31
N GLU A 27 -44.93 57.25 -70.64
CA GLU A 27 -43.88 56.92 -71.60
C GLU A 27 -42.91 58.08 -71.84
N GLY A 28 -41.69 57.76 -72.27
CA GLY A 28 -40.75 58.72 -72.87
C GLY A 28 -39.38 58.10 -73.13
N ALA A 29 -39.14 57.64 -74.35
CA ALA A 29 -37.93 56.97 -74.81
C ALA A 29 -36.72 57.91 -75.02
N ALA A 30 -35.51 57.44 -74.68
CA ALA A 30 -34.26 57.73 -75.40
C ALA A 30 -33.14 56.79 -74.94
N ALA A 31 -32.43 56.19 -75.90
CA ALA A 31 -31.30 55.29 -75.70
C ALA A 31 -30.01 56.06 -75.31
N ALA A 32 -29.32 55.63 -74.24
CA ALA A 32 -27.90 55.90 -74.02
C ALA A 32 -27.28 54.91 -73.01
N SER A 33 -26.15 54.32 -73.42
CA SER A 33 -25.10 53.58 -72.67
C SER A 33 -25.48 52.56 -71.58
N LYS A 34 -25.10 51.29 -71.81
CA LYS A 34 -25.02 50.24 -70.78
C LYS A 34 -24.16 50.72 -69.59
N PRO A 35 -24.65 50.71 -68.33
CA PRO A 35 -23.78 50.95 -67.20
C PRO A 35 -22.89 49.73 -66.95
N LYS A 36 -21.57 49.92 -66.83
CA LYS A 36 -20.64 48.89 -66.35
C LYS A 36 -21.16 48.40 -64.98
N LYS A 37 -21.38 47.09 -64.83
CA LYS A 37 -21.70 46.47 -63.53
C LYS A 37 -20.54 46.73 -62.58
N VAL A 38 -20.75 47.56 -61.56
CA VAL A 38 -19.76 47.85 -60.52
C VAL A 38 -19.60 46.59 -59.66
N VAL A 39 -18.40 46.03 -59.58
CA VAL A 39 -18.11 44.73 -58.92
C VAL A 39 -18.05 44.86 -57.39
N GLY A 40 -18.09 46.08 -56.85
CA GLY A 40 -18.24 46.36 -55.42
C GLY A 40 -17.74 47.77 -55.07
N LYS A 41 -17.92 48.19 -53.82
CA LYS A 41 -17.43 49.48 -53.31
C LYS A 41 -16.35 49.23 -52.26
N LEU A 42 -15.14 49.76 -52.48
CA LEU A 42 -13.99 49.60 -51.59
C LEU A 42 -13.70 50.93 -50.87
N LYS A 43 -14.05 51.04 -49.58
CA LYS A 43 -13.71 52.22 -48.78
C LYS A 43 -12.40 51.97 -48.02
N VAL A 44 -11.35 52.73 -48.32
CA VAL A 44 -9.99 52.53 -47.79
C VAL A 44 -9.53 53.71 -46.95
N GLN A 45 -8.83 53.42 -45.85
CA GLN A 45 -8.20 54.40 -44.98
C GLN A 45 -6.86 53.89 -44.44
N VAL A 46 -5.81 54.73 -44.50
CA VAL A 46 -4.47 54.41 -43.98
C VAL A 46 -4.38 54.76 -42.49
N ARG A 47 -4.05 53.78 -41.64
CA ARG A 47 -4.02 53.99 -40.18
C ARG A 47 -2.61 54.13 -39.62
N LYS A 48 -1.72 53.17 -39.90
CA LYS A 48 -0.37 53.14 -39.31
C LYS A 48 0.64 52.54 -40.30
N VAL A 49 1.84 53.10 -40.34
CA VAL A 49 2.99 52.57 -41.10
C VAL A 49 4.07 52.19 -40.09
N ARG A 50 4.71 51.02 -40.25
CA ARG A 50 5.86 50.59 -39.44
C ARG A 50 6.97 50.05 -40.34
N MET A 51 8.17 50.62 -40.25
CA MET A 51 9.31 50.29 -41.13
C MET A 51 10.39 49.44 -40.42
N SER A 52 10.00 48.54 -39.51
CA SER A 52 10.93 47.64 -38.82
C SER A 52 10.43 46.18 -38.83
N VAL A 53 11.30 45.25 -39.20
CA VAL A 53 11.02 43.80 -39.23
C VAL A 53 11.34 43.20 -37.86
N ASP A 54 10.32 42.95 -37.03
CA ASP A 54 10.50 42.18 -35.79
C ASP A 54 10.65 40.68 -36.12
N ALA A 55 11.67 40.02 -35.56
CA ALA A 55 11.96 38.59 -35.73
C ALA A 55 10.89 37.67 -35.09
N PRO A 56 10.68 36.44 -35.61
CA PRO A 56 9.63 35.55 -35.11
C PRO A 56 9.96 34.99 -33.72
N THR A 57 8.97 34.97 -32.83
CA THR A 57 9.10 34.52 -31.45
C THR A 57 9.10 32.99 -31.38
N GLY A 58 10.28 32.38 -31.41
CA GLY A 58 10.54 30.99 -31.01
C GLY A 58 11.44 30.94 -29.78
N CYS A 59 11.15 30.04 -28.84
CA CYS A 59 11.76 29.92 -27.52
C CYS A 59 13.29 29.90 -27.49
N SER A 60 13.90 30.62 -26.55
CA SER A 60 15.09 30.16 -25.82
C SER A 60 15.25 30.89 -24.48
N ILE A 61 15.57 30.12 -23.45
CA ILE A 61 15.72 30.50 -22.04
C ILE A 61 17.20 30.81 -21.75
N GLN A 62 17.41 31.72 -20.78
CA GLN A 62 18.65 32.13 -20.10
C GLN A 62 19.54 33.12 -20.88
N SER A 63 20.05 34.22 -20.32
CA SER A 63 20.21 34.67 -18.93
C SER A 63 20.50 36.18 -18.95
N ILE A 64 20.09 36.97 -17.95
CA ILE A 64 20.79 38.18 -17.49
C ILE A 64 20.16 38.66 -16.16
N LYS A 65 21.08 39.05 -15.27
CA LYS A 65 20.98 39.48 -13.87
C LYS A 65 19.89 40.53 -13.58
N MET A 66 19.13 40.33 -12.50
CA MET A 66 18.27 41.36 -11.89
C MET A 66 19.08 42.36 -11.05
N PRO A 67 18.77 43.67 -11.11
CA PRO A 67 19.04 44.58 -10.01
C PRO A 67 17.82 44.72 -9.09
N ILE A 68 18.12 44.84 -7.80
CA ILE A 68 17.19 44.97 -6.68
C ILE A 68 16.37 46.27 -6.81
N LEU A 69 15.05 46.16 -6.95
CA LEU A 69 14.09 47.26 -6.86
C LEU A 69 13.06 46.96 -5.75
N LYS A 70 12.84 47.97 -4.91
CA LYS A 70 12.19 47.93 -3.59
C LYS A 70 10.76 47.36 -3.60
N LEU A 71 10.56 46.28 -2.84
CA LEU A 71 9.32 45.49 -2.69
C LEU A 71 8.15 46.27 -2.03
N ASP A 72 8.40 47.43 -1.40
CA ASP A 72 7.38 48.20 -0.68
C ASP A 72 6.50 49.09 -1.58
N SER A 73 7.00 49.51 -2.75
CA SER A 73 6.21 50.28 -3.73
C SER A 73 5.16 49.42 -4.43
N VAL A 74 5.48 48.13 -4.64
CA VAL A 74 4.58 47.14 -5.27
C VAL A 74 3.47 46.72 -4.30
N ARG A 75 3.77 46.62 -2.99
CA ARG A 75 2.76 46.29 -1.96
C ARG A 75 1.71 47.39 -1.77
N TYR A 76 2.09 48.68 -1.80
CA TYR A 76 1.13 49.78 -1.67
C TYR A 76 0.22 49.91 -2.90
N ARG A 77 0.76 49.68 -4.11
CA ARG A 77 -0.02 49.66 -5.36
C ARG A 77 -0.95 48.45 -5.48
N LEU A 78 -0.54 47.27 -4.98
CA LEU A 78 -1.41 46.10 -4.93
C LEU A 78 -2.54 46.25 -3.90
N PHE A 79 -2.33 46.98 -2.81
CA PHE A 79 -3.37 47.26 -1.81
C PHE A 79 -4.41 48.26 -2.32
N SER A 80 -4.02 49.30 -3.07
CA SER A 80 -4.97 50.24 -3.67
C SER A 80 -5.79 49.62 -4.80
N ILE A 81 -5.19 48.68 -5.56
CA ILE A 81 -5.91 47.89 -6.56
C ILE A 81 -6.88 46.92 -5.88
N LYS A 82 -6.49 46.27 -4.77
CA LYS A 82 -7.39 45.40 -3.99
C LYS A 82 -8.56 46.17 -3.38
N SER A 83 -8.38 47.41 -2.93
CA SER A 83 -9.46 48.22 -2.34
C SER A 83 -10.39 48.85 -3.39
N ALA A 84 -9.89 49.23 -4.57
CA ALA A 84 -10.70 49.70 -5.68
C ALA A 84 -11.51 48.57 -6.33
N VAL A 85 -10.94 47.37 -6.40
CA VAL A 85 -11.63 46.17 -6.88
C VAL A 85 -12.67 45.73 -5.83
N SER A 86 -12.35 45.70 -4.53
CA SER A 86 -13.33 45.31 -3.52
C SER A 86 -14.51 46.30 -3.36
N SER A 87 -14.29 47.60 -3.59
CA SER A 87 -15.37 48.60 -3.62
C SER A 87 -16.26 48.49 -4.87
N GLY A 88 -15.68 48.16 -6.03
CA GLY A 88 -16.43 47.80 -7.24
C GLY A 88 -17.25 46.51 -7.07
N TRP A 89 -16.68 45.50 -6.43
CA TRP A 89 -17.36 44.22 -6.15
C TRP A 89 -18.47 44.34 -5.09
N THR A 90 -18.37 45.26 -4.14
CA THR A 90 -19.44 45.53 -3.16
C THR A 90 -20.58 46.37 -3.74
N ALA A 91 -20.32 47.23 -4.73
CA ALA A 91 -21.36 47.90 -5.51
C ALA A 91 -22.13 46.92 -6.42
N LEU A 92 -21.43 45.95 -7.02
CA LEU A 92 -22.01 44.86 -7.82
C LEU A 92 -22.89 43.91 -6.99
N ARG A 93 -22.59 43.69 -5.70
CA ARG A 93 -23.42 42.86 -4.80
C ARG A 93 -24.75 43.50 -4.37
N LYS A 94 -24.95 44.81 -4.59
CA LYS A 94 -26.20 45.52 -4.22
C LYS A 94 -27.26 45.52 -5.33
N VAL A 95 -26.93 45.07 -6.55
CA VAL A 95 -27.91 44.91 -7.62
C VAL A 95 -28.48 43.48 -7.56
N ARG A 96 -29.56 43.28 -6.79
CA ARG A 96 -30.34 42.05 -6.83
C ARG A 96 -31.43 42.18 -7.90
N PHE A 97 -31.26 41.52 -9.04
CA PHE A 97 -32.39 41.14 -9.90
C PHE A 97 -32.75 39.69 -9.57
N ALA A 98 -33.87 39.49 -8.88
CA ALA A 98 -34.47 38.17 -8.72
C ALA A 98 -35.46 37.95 -9.87
N PRO A 99 -35.27 36.97 -10.76
CA PRO A 99 -36.32 36.54 -11.66
C PRO A 99 -37.32 35.70 -10.84
N GLN A 100 -38.57 36.17 -10.69
CA GLN A 100 -39.65 35.28 -10.25
C GLN A 100 -39.90 34.25 -11.34
N ALA A 101 -39.53 32.99 -11.09
CA ALA A 101 -39.73 31.89 -12.01
C ALA A 101 -41.16 31.32 -11.88
N PRO A 102 -41.89 31.07 -13.00
CA PRO A 102 -43.05 30.19 -12.97
C PRO A 102 -42.58 28.73 -12.96
N ILE A 103 -43.24 27.91 -12.13
CA ILE A 103 -42.78 26.57 -11.69
C ILE A 103 -42.82 25.49 -12.80
N HIS A 104 -43.28 25.77 -14.02
CA HIS A 104 -43.28 24.81 -15.13
C HIS A 104 -43.05 25.46 -16.50
N GLY A 105 -41.81 25.51 -16.99
CA GLY A 105 -41.48 25.96 -18.35
C GLY A 105 -40.22 25.30 -18.91
N SER A 106 -40.18 25.06 -20.23
CA SER A 106 -39.04 24.42 -20.94
C SER A 106 -37.85 25.38 -21.16
N PHE A 107 -36.65 24.80 -21.31
CA PHE A 107 -35.35 25.49 -21.40
C PHE A 107 -35.25 26.57 -22.48
N SER A 108 -36.02 26.49 -23.57
CA SER A 108 -36.08 27.51 -24.62
C SER A 108 -36.52 28.89 -24.10
N ARG A 109 -37.46 28.95 -23.14
CA ARG A 109 -37.89 30.23 -22.53
C ARG A 109 -36.93 30.72 -21.44
N GLN A 110 -36.25 29.81 -20.75
CA GLN A 110 -35.25 30.16 -19.73
C GLN A 110 -33.95 30.67 -20.37
N SER A 111 -33.51 30.08 -21.49
CA SER A 111 -32.34 30.56 -22.24
C SER A 111 -32.59 31.95 -22.83
N MET A 112 -33.78 32.21 -23.38
CA MET A 112 -34.16 33.55 -23.86
C MET A 112 -34.25 34.59 -22.74
N ALA A 113 -34.81 34.23 -21.58
CA ALA A 113 -34.86 35.11 -20.42
C ALA A 113 -33.46 35.42 -19.86
N TYR A 114 -32.56 34.42 -19.85
CA TYR A 114 -31.17 34.58 -19.41
C TYR A 114 -30.33 35.37 -20.44
N VAL A 115 -30.61 35.23 -21.73
CA VAL A 115 -29.99 36.00 -22.82
C VAL A 115 -30.47 37.46 -22.80
N GLN A 116 -31.75 37.71 -22.53
CA GLN A 116 -32.29 39.07 -22.34
C GLN A 116 -31.78 39.73 -21.05
N ALA A 117 -31.69 38.98 -19.95
CA ALA A 117 -31.11 39.46 -18.70
C ALA A 117 -29.60 39.72 -18.82
N SER A 118 -28.86 38.86 -19.52
CA SER A 118 -27.42 39.03 -19.74
C SER A 118 -27.10 40.15 -20.74
N THR A 119 -27.93 40.38 -21.76
CA THR A 119 -27.78 41.57 -22.63
C THR A 119 -28.09 42.88 -21.90
N GLN A 120 -29.04 42.90 -20.95
CA GLN A 120 -29.29 44.07 -20.10
C GLN A 120 -28.17 44.29 -19.06
N TYR A 121 -27.66 43.21 -18.47
CA TYR A 121 -26.51 43.25 -17.55
C TYR A 121 -25.22 43.71 -18.26
N ILE A 122 -24.92 43.19 -19.45
CA ILE A 122 -23.78 43.60 -20.28
C ILE A 122 -23.92 45.05 -20.74
N LYS A 123 -25.13 45.53 -21.06
CA LYS A 123 -25.37 46.95 -21.36
C LYS A 123 -25.08 47.86 -20.16
N GLN A 124 -25.46 47.48 -18.93
CA GLN A 124 -25.16 48.26 -17.73
C GLN A 124 -23.69 48.17 -17.30
N VAL A 125 -23.07 47.00 -17.42
CA VAL A 125 -21.64 46.79 -17.11
C VAL A 125 -20.74 47.47 -18.15
N SER A 126 -21.12 47.49 -19.43
CA SER A 126 -20.40 48.24 -20.48
C SER A 126 -20.50 49.76 -20.30
N GLY A 127 -21.59 50.26 -19.73
CA GLY A 127 -21.74 51.67 -19.32
C GLY A 127 -20.83 52.04 -18.14
N LEU A 128 -20.69 51.15 -17.15
CA LEU A 128 -19.82 51.35 -15.99
C LEU A 128 -18.32 51.19 -16.34
N LEU A 129 -17.97 50.25 -17.23
CA LEU A 129 -16.60 50.08 -17.74
C LEU A 129 -16.15 51.24 -18.64
N LYS A 130 -17.08 51.87 -19.38
CA LYS A 130 -16.77 53.09 -20.14
C LYS A 130 -16.37 54.27 -19.25
N ILE A 131 -16.88 54.35 -18.02
CA ILE A 131 -16.53 55.41 -17.05
C ILE A 131 -15.18 55.10 -16.35
N GLY A 132 -14.85 53.82 -16.15
CA GLY A 132 -13.55 53.40 -15.58
C GLY A 132 -12.37 53.43 -16.57
N VAL A 133 -12.63 53.33 -17.88
CA VAL A 133 -11.58 53.34 -18.92
C VAL A 133 -11.18 54.76 -19.33
N THR A 134 -12.00 55.78 -19.05
CA THR A 134 -11.65 57.19 -19.30
C THR A 134 -10.64 57.77 -18.30
N THR A 135 -10.37 57.10 -17.17
CA THR A 135 -9.42 57.59 -16.14
C THR A 135 -8.03 56.93 -16.18
N LEU A 136 -7.80 55.92 -17.03
CA LEU A 136 -6.52 55.20 -17.13
C LEU A 136 -5.67 55.57 -18.35
N ARG A 137 -6.11 56.52 -19.17
CA ARG A 137 -5.41 56.94 -20.38
C ARG A 137 -4.84 58.35 -20.25
N ASN A 138 -4.03 58.57 -19.22
CA ASN A 138 -3.09 59.68 -19.18
C ASN A 138 -1.73 59.19 -18.65
N ASN A 139 -0.70 59.45 -19.45
CA ASN A 139 0.74 59.32 -19.22
C ASN A 139 1.41 57.96 -19.48
N SER A 140 2.00 57.85 -20.68
CA SER A 140 3.43 57.51 -20.82
C SER A 140 3.90 57.95 -22.22
N SER A 141 4.45 59.15 -22.32
CA SER A 141 5.17 59.66 -23.48
C SER A 141 6.60 59.12 -23.46
N SER A 142 6.93 58.19 -24.37
CA SER A 142 8.30 57.96 -24.81
C SER A 142 8.50 58.73 -26.11
N TYR A 143 9.48 59.64 -26.11
CA TYR A 143 9.89 60.40 -27.28
C TYR A 143 10.51 59.44 -28.30
N ASP A 144 9.76 59.09 -29.34
CA ASP A 144 10.32 58.64 -30.61
C ASP A 144 9.92 59.65 -31.69
N VAL A 145 10.91 60.13 -32.42
CA VAL A 145 10.73 61.08 -33.53
C VAL A 145 9.87 60.40 -34.60
N GLN A 146 8.61 60.83 -34.72
CA GLN A 146 7.64 60.22 -35.61
C GLN A 146 7.91 60.66 -37.06
N GLU A 147 8.66 59.85 -37.81
CA GLU A 147 8.79 60.04 -39.26
C GLU A 147 7.40 60.00 -39.90
N THR A 148 7.06 61.05 -40.65
CA THR A 148 5.75 61.19 -41.29
C THR A 148 5.81 60.61 -42.70
N TYR A 149 5.22 59.42 -42.89
CA TYR A 149 5.09 58.80 -44.20
C TYR A 149 3.80 59.23 -44.90
N SER A 150 3.90 59.45 -46.21
CA SER A 150 2.74 59.70 -47.09
C SER A 150 2.51 58.47 -47.96
N CYS A 151 1.25 58.11 -48.17
CA CYS A 151 0.85 56.94 -48.96
C CYS A 151 0.09 57.39 -50.20
N LEU A 152 0.47 56.91 -51.37
CA LEU A 152 -0.22 57.17 -52.64
C LEU A 152 -1.00 55.91 -53.04
N LEU A 153 -2.33 55.99 -53.10
CA LEU A 153 -3.20 54.85 -53.38
C LEU A 153 -3.75 54.93 -54.80
N ARG A 154 -3.73 53.80 -55.51
CA ARG A 154 -4.37 53.66 -56.82
C ARG A 154 -4.85 52.23 -57.06
N LEU A 155 -5.86 52.06 -57.90
CA LEU A 155 -6.19 50.74 -58.43
C LEU A 155 -5.26 50.44 -59.62
N LYS A 156 -5.00 49.15 -59.86
CA LYS A 156 -4.23 48.72 -61.03
C LYS A 156 -4.97 49.01 -62.35
N SER A 157 -6.30 49.06 -62.30
CA SER A 157 -7.17 49.43 -63.41
C SER A 157 -7.26 50.94 -63.70
N SER A 158 -6.87 51.82 -62.77
CA SER A 158 -6.91 53.28 -62.94
C SER A 158 -5.61 53.86 -63.56
N SER A 159 -5.71 54.98 -64.28
CA SER A 159 -4.54 55.70 -64.84
C SER A 159 -3.58 56.19 -63.74
N GLU A 160 -2.30 56.35 -64.05
CA GLU A 160 -1.29 56.81 -63.06
C GLU A 160 -1.58 58.21 -62.49
N ASP A 161 -2.31 59.05 -63.24
CA ASP A 161 -2.75 60.37 -62.79
C ASP A 161 -3.88 60.36 -61.74
N ASP A 162 -4.58 59.23 -61.54
CA ASP A 162 -5.71 59.09 -60.57
C ASP A 162 -5.26 58.72 -59.15
N SER A 163 -3.99 58.97 -58.83
CA SER A 163 -3.39 58.56 -57.56
C SER A 163 -3.83 59.47 -56.39
N VAL A 164 -4.31 58.87 -55.30
CA VAL A 164 -4.86 59.59 -54.15
C VAL A 164 -3.82 59.62 -53.02
N PRO A 165 -3.28 60.80 -52.65
CA PRO A 165 -2.38 60.92 -51.51
C PRO A 165 -3.16 60.86 -50.20
N MET A 166 -2.67 60.06 -49.24
CA MET A 166 -3.20 59.94 -47.88
C MET A 166 -2.07 59.98 -46.84
N GLN A 167 -2.27 60.71 -45.75
CA GLN A 167 -1.29 60.77 -44.66
C GLN A 167 -1.54 59.71 -43.59
N GLN A 168 -0.47 59.21 -42.97
CA GLN A 168 -0.57 58.25 -41.87
C GLN A 168 -1.41 58.81 -40.70
N GLY A 169 -2.43 58.07 -40.27
CA GLY A 169 -3.28 58.45 -39.13
C GLY A 169 -4.35 59.50 -39.44
N SER A 170 -4.53 59.95 -40.69
CA SER A 170 -5.61 60.87 -41.05
C SER A 170 -6.99 60.16 -40.99
N SER A 171 -8.04 60.91 -40.67
CA SER A 171 -9.42 60.38 -40.66
C SER A 171 -10.02 60.28 -42.08
N GLU A 172 -9.26 60.65 -43.10
CA GLU A 172 -9.70 60.67 -44.50
C GLU A 172 -9.88 59.24 -45.01
N SER A 173 -10.92 59.03 -45.81
CA SER A 173 -11.23 57.75 -46.41
C SER A 173 -11.59 57.96 -47.86
N HIS A 174 -10.97 57.22 -48.77
CA HIS A 174 -11.28 57.28 -50.19
C HIS A 174 -12.07 56.04 -50.63
N VAL A 175 -12.94 56.21 -51.61
CA VAL A 175 -13.77 55.13 -52.15
C VAL A 175 -13.26 54.78 -53.54
N PHE A 176 -12.78 53.56 -53.69
CA PHE A 176 -12.39 52.99 -54.97
C PHE A 176 -13.49 52.07 -55.50
N PHE A 177 -13.60 52.00 -56.84
CA PHE A 177 -14.54 51.15 -57.56
C PHE A 177 -13.73 50.19 -58.44
N PRO A 178 -13.45 48.95 -57.98
CA PRO A 178 -12.69 47.99 -58.76
C PRO A 178 -13.50 47.49 -59.97
N ASP A 179 -12.84 47.40 -61.13
CA ASP A 179 -13.45 46.94 -62.39
C ASP A 179 -13.73 45.43 -62.39
N SER A 180 -12.97 44.65 -61.62
CA SER A 180 -13.17 43.21 -61.41
C SER A 180 -12.63 42.74 -60.05
N LEU A 181 -13.00 41.53 -59.61
CA LEU A 181 -12.45 40.94 -58.37
C LEU A 181 -10.93 40.71 -58.47
N GLY A 182 -10.38 40.55 -59.68
CA GLY A 182 -8.94 40.40 -59.93
C GLY A 182 -8.17 41.73 -60.01
N ASP A 183 -8.78 42.86 -59.66
CA ASP A 183 -8.10 44.15 -59.56
C ASP A 183 -7.26 44.23 -58.27
N ASP A 184 -6.18 45.00 -58.31
CA ASP A 184 -5.23 45.13 -57.19
C ASP A 184 -5.22 46.58 -56.68
N LEU A 185 -5.38 46.78 -55.38
CA LEU A 185 -5.12 48.05 -54.74
C LEU A 185 -3.62 48.19 -54.47
N ILE A 186 -3.01 49.18 -55.12
CA ILE A 186 -1.59 49.50 -54.99
C ILE A 186 -1.44 50.68 -54.03
N VAL A 187 -0.60 50.53 -53.00
CA VAL A 187 -0.25 51.62 -52.09
C VAL A 187 1.25 51.83 -52.10
N GLU A 188 1.69 52.98 -52.59
CA GLU A 188 3.10 53.40 -52.57
C GLU A 188 3.38 54.24 -51.33
N VAL A 189 4.33 53.81 -50.50
CA VAL A 189 4.71 54.50 -49.27
C VAL A 189 5.94 55.36 -49.56
N ARG A 190 5.82 56.68 -49.31
CA ARG A 190 6.88 57.68 -49.50
C ARG A 190 7.34 58.25 -48.16
N ASP A 191 8.64 58.51 -48.03
CA ASP A 191 9.24 59.16 -46.87
C ASP A 191 8.89 60.66 -46.81
N SER A 192 9.34 61.33 -45.75
CA SER A 192 9.17 62.77 -45.55
C SER A 192 9.89 63.64 -46.59
N LYS A 193 10.76 63.06 -47.43
CA LYS A 193 11.47 63.71 -48.53
C LYS A 193 10.85 63.41 -49.90
N GLY A 194 9.74 62.66 -49.94
CA GLY A 194 9.02 62.29 -51.16
C GLY A 194 9.61 61.09 -51.92
N LYS A 195 10.61 60.40 -51.38
CA LYS A 195 11.22 59.22 -51.99
C LYS A 195 10.39 57.97 -51.66
N GLN A 196 10.16 57.10 -52.65
CA GLN A 196 9.46 55.83 -52.46
C GLN A 196 10.30 54.88 -51.58
N VAL A 197 9.70 54.42 -50.49
CA VAL A 197 10.32 53.51 -49.51
C VAL A 197 9.90 52.07 -49.76
N GLY A 198 8.66 51.87 -50.22
CA GLY A 198 8.17 50.56 -50.66
C GLY A 198 6.74 50.60 -51.18
N ARG A 199 6.25 49.46 -51.63
CA ARG A 199 4.94 49.27 -52.27
C ARG A 199 4.20 48.13 -51.59
N VAL A 200 2.89 48.31 -51.43
CA VAL A 200 1.95 47.31 -50.96
C VAL A 200 1.00 46.96 -52.10
N LEU A 201 0.74 45.68 -52.29
CA LEU A 201 -0.23 45.19 -53.26
C LEU A 201 -1.30 44.38 -52.51
N ALA A 202 -2.51 44.91 -52.47
CA ALA A 202 -3.66 44.31 -51.80
C ALA A 202 -4.68 43.86 -52.84
N GLN A 203 -4.77 42.54 -53.06
CA GLN A 203 -5.68 41.96 -54.05
C GLN A 203 -7.14 42.10 -53.60
N VAL A 204 -8.03 42.54 -54.48
CA VAL A 204 -9.46 42.71 -54.14
C VAL A 204 -10.11 41.37 -53.79
N VAL A 205 -9.68 40.24 -54.40
CA VAL A 205 -10.11 38.88 -54.03
C VAL A 205 -9.85 38.57 -52.55
N SER A 206 -8.65 38.84 -52.04
CA SER A 206 -8.28 38.51 -50.66
C SER A 206 -8.96 39.40 -49.62
N ILE A 207 -9.41 40.59 -50.04
CA ILE A 207 -10.25 41.48 -49.22
C ILE A 207 -11.70 40.98 -49.21
N ALA A 208 -12.21 40.43 -50.32
CA ALA A 208 -13.58 39.94 -50.44
C ALA A 208 -13.84 38.63 -49.67
N GLU A 209 -12.83 37.77 -49.49
CA GLU A 209 -12.97 36.48 -48.79
C GLU A 209 -13.28 36.60 -47.29
N ASP A 210 -12.91 37.70 -46.63
CA ASP A 210 -13.17 37.90 -45.19
C ASP A 210 -13.56 39.36 -44.86
N PRO A 211 -14.81 39.76 -45.15
CA PRO A 211 -15.29 41.13 -44.97
C PRO A 211 -15.48 41.55 -43.49
N ALA A 212 -15.34 40.62 -42.54
CA ALA A 212 -15.48 40.91 -41.11
C ALA A 212 -14.23 41.59 -40.54
N ASP A 213 -13.04 41.25 -41.06
CA ASP A 213 -11.78 41.87 -40.65
C ASP A 213 -11.49 43.16 -41.42
N LYS A 214 -12.10 44.25 -40.96
CA LYS A 214 -11.99 45.58 -41.58
C LYS A 214 -10.63 46.25 -41.38
N LEU A 215 -9.73 45.73 -40.55
CA LEU A 215 -8.48 46.40 -40.16
C LEU A 215 -7.27 45.44 -40.27
N ARG A 216 -6.63 45.41 -41.45
CA ARG A 216 -5.55 44.46 -41.75
C ARG A 216 -4.17 45.10 -41.87
N TRP A 217 -3.15 44.34 -41.49
CA TRP A 217 -1.74 44.67 -41.73
C TRP A 217 -1.28 44.04 -43.04
N TRP A 218 -0.67 44.87 -43.90
CA TRP A 218 -0.13 44.50 -45.19
C TRP A 218 1.38 44.68 -45.21
N SER A 219 2.10 43.74 -45.79
CA SER A 219 3.55 43.81 -45.93
C SER A 219 3.96 44.84 -47.00
N ILE A 220 4.93 45.70 -46.68
CA ILE A 220 5.52 46.69 -47.60
C ILE A 220 6.78 46.07 -48.20
N TYR A 221 6.87 46.05 -49.53
CA TYR A 221 8.02 45.48 -50.26
C TYR A 221 8.79 46.55 -51.04
N HIS A 222 10.12 46.42 -51.14
CA HIS A 222 10.95 47.25 -52.02
C HIS A 222 10.99 46.64 -53.42
N GLU A 223 10.74 47.41 -54.46
CA GLU A 223 10.78 46.94 -55.87
C GLU A 223 12.02 47.55 -56.56
N PRO A 224 12.79 46.80 -57.38
CA PRO A 224 12.49 45.50 -57.98
C PRO A 224 12.89 44.25 -57.16
N GLU A 225 13.58 44.42 -56.02
CA GLU A 225 14.23 43.32 -55.29
C GLU A 225 13.28 42.49 -54.38
N HIS A 226 12.01 42.88 -54.26
CA HIS A 226 10.96 42.26 -53.43
C HIS A 226 11.34 42.04 -51.95
N GLU A 227 12.18 42.91 -51.38
CA GLU A 227 12.58 42.82 -49.98
C GLU A 227 11.48 43.37 -49.05
N LEU A 228 11.18 42.67 -47.94
CA LEU A 228 10.20 43.12 -46.94
C LEU A 228 10.76 44.26 -46.10
N VAL A 229 10.24 45.48 -46.29
CA VAL A 229 10.75 46.70 -45.63
C VAL A 229 9.90 47.12 -44.43
N GLY A 230 8.65 46.65 -44.33
CA GLY A 230 7.76 47.06 -43.25
C GLY A 230 6.34 46.51 -43.33
N LYS A 231 5.45 47.07 -42.51
CA LYS A 231 4.01 46.74 -42.48
C LYS A 231 3.14 48.01 -42.45
N LEU A 232 2.08 47.99 -43.24
CA LEU A 232 1.07 49.04 -43.40
C LEU A 232 -0.29 48.57 -42.88
N GLN A 233 -0.91 49.29 -41.95
CA GLN A 233 -2.26 49.01 -41.49
C GLN A 233 -3.29 49.78 -42.32
N LEU A 234 -4.14 49.06 -43.04
CA LEU A 234 -5.25 49.60 -43.82
C LEU A 234 -6.58 49.22 -43.18
N TYR A 235 -7.47 50.20 -43.05
CA TYR A 235 -8.88 49.95 -42.80
C TYR A 235 -9.59 49.86 -44.14
N ILE A 236 -10.12 48.69 -44.48
CA ILE A 236 -10.77 48.42 -45.77
C ILE A 236 -12.16 47.85 -45.50
N ASN A 237 -13.19 48.51 -46.03
CA ASN A 237 -14.55 48.01 -46.01
C ASN A 237 -15.01 47.75 -47.44
N TYR A 238 -15.17 46.46 -47.79
CA TYR A 238 -15.65 46.03 -49.09
C TYR A 238 -17.13 45.64 -48.98
N THR A 239 -17.96 46.25 -49.83
CA THR A 239 -19.40 45.93 -49.92
C THR A 239 -19.74 45.56 -51.35
N THR A 240 -20.25 44.35 -51.57
CA THR A 240 -20.83 43.92 -52.85
C THR A 240 -22.29 44.34 -52.91
N SER A 241 -22.71 45.01 -54.00
CA SER A 241 -24.12 45.32 -54.23
C SER A 241 -24.79 44.14 -54.94
N SER A 242 -25.15 43.11 -54.17
CA SER A 242 -26.02 42.02 -54.61
C SER A 242 -26.53 41.31 -53.38
N ASP A 243 -27.76 41.66 -52.97
CA ASP A 243 -28.66 40.67 -52.38
C ASP A 243 -28.75 39.48 -53.37
N ASP A 244 -29.00 38.27 -52.85
CA ASP A 244 -28.87 36.97 -53.50
C ASP A 244 -27.44 36.43 -53.62
N ASN A 245 -27.03 35.65 -52.61
CA ASN A 245 -26.38 34.36 -52.82
C ASN A 245 -26.43 33.51 -51.54
N ASN A 246 -27.47 32.68 -51.46
CA ASN A 246 -27.53 31.50 -50.61
C ASN A 246 -26.53 30.44 -51.12
N LEU A 247 -25.44 30.23 -50.38
CA LEU A 247 -24.77 28.93 -50.32
C LEU A 247 -23.97 28.82 -49.01
N LYS A 248 -24.36 27.84 -48.18
CA LYS A 248 -23.70 27.32 -46.96
C LYS A 248 -23.86 28.11 -45.65
N CYS A 249 -25.06 28.06 -45.07
CA CYS A 249 -25.28 27.87 -43.63
C CYS A 249 -26.78 27.56 -43.45
N GLY A 250 -27.16 26.43 -42.83
CA GLY A 250 -28.56 26.24 -42.45
C GLY A 250 -28.95 27.42 -41.55
N SER A 251 -29.97 28.17 -41.92
CA SER A 251 -30.40 29.30 -41.11
C SER A 251 -30.79 28.80 -39.72
N VAL A 252 -30.53 29.64 -38.71
CA VAL A 252 -30.80 29.32 -37.29
C VAL A 252 -32.28 28.96 -37.07
N ALA A 253 -33.18 29.33 -37.98
CA ALA A 253 -34.61 29.05 -37.90
C ALA A 253 -34.95 27.56 -38.10
N GLU A 254 -34.32 26.88 -39.05
CA GLU A 254 -34.63 25.49 -39.43
C GLU A 254 -34.08 24.50 -38.39
N THR A 255 -32.91 24.79 -37.82
CA THR A 255 -32.35 23.99 -36.71
C THR A 255 -33.19 24.14 -35.44
N VAL A 256 -33.69 25.34 -35.15
CA VAL A 256 -34.62 25.57 -34.02
C VAL A 256 -35.97 24.89 -34.25
N ALA A 257 -36.48 24.87 -35.48
CA ALA A 257 -37.71 24.15 -35.81
C ALA A 257 -37.53 22.63 -35.64
N TYR A 258 -36.39 22.08 -36.07
CA TYR A 258 -36.03 20.67 -35.85
C TYR A 258 -35.97 20.33 -34.36
N ASP A 259 -35.33 21.17 -33.54
CA ASP A 259 -35.23 20.99 -32.10
C ASP A 259 -36.61 20.88 -31.42
N ILE A 260 -37.58 21.70 -31.87
CA ILE A 260 -38.95 21.66 -31.34
C ILE A 260 -39.65 20.35 -31.73
N VAL A 261 -39.54 19.91 -32.98
CA VAL A 261 -40.14 18.65 -33.45
C VAL A 261 -39.53 17.47 -32.67
N MET A 262 -38.23 17.50 -32.43
CA MET A 262 -37.51 16.49 -31.66
C MET A 262 -37.93 16.47 -30.19
N GLU A 263 -38.05 17.63 -29.53
CA GLU A 263 -38.52 17.72 -28.14
C GLU A 263 -39.96 17.18 -28.00
N VAL A 264 -40.82 17.47 -28.97
CA VAL A 264 -42.20 16.95 -29.00
C VAL A 264 -42.23 15.44 -29.20
N ALA A 265 -41.40 14.90 -30.11
CA ALA A 265 -41.27 13.47 -30.33
C ALA A 265 -40.86 12.74 -29.04
N MET A 266 -39.84 13.25 -28.34
CA MET A 266 -39.35 12.69 -27.07
C MET A 266 -40.41 12.72 -25.97
N LYS A 267 -41.15 13.84 -25.85
CA LYS A 267 -42.24 13.96 -24.87
C LYS A 267 -43.40 13.01 -25.18
N ALA A 268 -43.75 12.85 -26.45
CA ALA A 268 -44.82 11.95 -26.88
C ALA A 268 -44.48 10.47 -26.62
N GLN A 269 -43.20 10.10 -26.69
CA GLN A 269 -42.73 8.73 -26.48
C GLN A 269 -42.25 8.42 -25.06
N GLN A 270 -42.45 9.35 -24.10
CA GLN A 270 -42.00 9.18 -22.71
C GLN A 270 -40.51 8.82 -22.63
N PHE A 271 -39.67 9.64 -23.26
CA PHE A 271 -38.21 9.48 -23.23
C PHE A 271 -37.69 9.51 -21.78
N GLN A 272 -37.06 8.42 -21.35
CA GLN A 272 -36.58 8.18 -19.98
C GLN A 272 -35.30 7.33 -19.99
N GLN A 273 -34.65 7.16 -18.83
CA GLN A 273 -33.34 6.48 -18.64
C GLN A 273 -33.22 5.06 -19.25
N ARG A 274 -34.34 4.39 -19.56
CA ARG A 274 -34.40 3.04 -20.17
C ARG A 274 -35.12 2.99 -21.52
N ASN A 275 -35.69 4.11 -21.95
CA ASN A 275 -36.36 4.25 -23.24
C ASN A 275 -35.71 5.39 -24.02
N LEU A 276 -34.55 5.08 -24.60
CA LEU A 276 -33.69 6.06 -25.25
C LEU A 276 -33.90 6.12 -26.77
N LEU A 277 -34.71 5.24 -27.36
CA LEU A 277 -34.91 5.15 -28.81
C LEU A 277 -36.16 5.92 -29.24
N ILE A 278 -36.05 6.65 -30.35
CA ILE A 278 -37.20 7.28 -31.02
C ILE A 278 -37.60 6.36 -32.17
N ASP A 279 -38.75 5.69 -32.04
CA ASP A 279 -39.20 4.69 -33.01
C ASP A 279 -40.50 5.07 -33.74
N GLY A 280 -40.75 4.44 -34.89
CA GLY A 280 -42.02 4.57 -35.62
C GLY A 280 -42.20 5.92 -36.34
N SER A 281 -43.42 6.47 -36.30
CA SER A 281 -43.81 7.65 -37.08
C SER A 281 -43.00 8.91 -36.74
N TRP A 282 -42.47 9.00 -35.51
CA TRP A 282 -41.65 10.14 -35.08
C TRP A 282 -40.23 10.10 -35.67
N ASN A 283 -39.62 8.92 -35.79
CA ASN A 283 -38.31 8.77 -36.43
C ASN A 283 -38.37 9.10 -37.92
N TRP A 284 -39.44 8.62 -38.59
CA TRP A 284 -39.70 8.96 -39.98
C TRP A 284 -39.88 10.48 -40.15
N LEU A 285 -40.69 11.13 -39.30
CA LEU A 285 -40.92 12.57 -39.37
C LEU A 285 -39.63 13.37 -39.19
N LEU A 286 -38.78 13.01 -38.22
CA LEU A 286 -37.50 13.68 -38.00
C LEU A 286 -36.54 13.51 -39.18
N THR A 287 -36.53 12.32 -39.78
CA THR A 287 -35.68 12.01 -40.95
C THR A 287 -36.12 12.82 -42.17
N GLU A 288 -37.42 12.82 -42.48
CA GLU A 288 -37.98 13.59 -43.60
C GLU A 288 -37.86 15.10 -43.39
N PHE A 289 -38.07 15.57 -42.16
CA PHE A 289 -37.89 16.98 -41.83
C PHE A 289 -36.43 17.41 -42.06
N ALA A 290 -35.46 16.61 -41.59
CA ALA A 290 -34.05 16.91 -41.76
C ALA A 290 -33.63 16.92 -43.24
N SER A 291 -34.13 15.98 -44.06
CA SER A 291 -33.84 15.95 -45.50
C SER A 291 -34.51 17.10 -46.26
N TYR A 292 -35.75 17.44 -45.94
CA TYR A 292 -36.51 18.48 -46.63
C TYR A 292 -35.95 19.89 -46.35
N TYR A 293 -35.60 20.18 -45.09
CA TYR A 293 -35.08 21.49 -44.69
C TYR A 293 -33.54 21.58 -44.68
N GLY A 294 -32.84 20.53 -45.14
CA GLY A 294 -31.39 20.53 -45.28
C GLY A 294 -30.61 20.59 -43.96
N VAL A 295 -31.17 20.05 -42.87
CA VAL A 295 -30.49 19.98 -41.57
C VAL A 295 -29.37 18.94 -41.62
N SER A 296 -28.16 19.32 -41.20
CA SER A 296 -26.99 18.44 -41.21
C SER A 296 -27.24 17.14 -40.44
N SER A 297 -26.85 16.01 -41.05
CA SER A 297 -26.87 14.70 -40.38
C SER A 297 -25.99 14.63 -39.12
N ILE A 298 -24.99 15.52 -39.01
CA ILE A 298 -24.15 15.65 -37.81
C ILE A 298 -24.90 16.43 -36.73
N TYR A 299 -25.57 17.52 -37.10
CA TYR A 299 -26.40 18.31 -36.19
C TYR A 299 -27.52 17.49 -35.56
N THR A 300 -28.28 16.72 -36.36
CA THR A 300 -29.39 15.89 -35.86
C THR A 300 -28.91 14.84 -34.85
N LYS A 301 -27.77 14.19 -35.11
CA LYS A 301 -27.15 13.22 -34.19
C LYS A 301 -26.60 13.87 -32.92
N LEU A 302 -25.88 14.99 -33.04
CA LEU A 302 -25.37 15.73 -31.87
C LEU A 302 -26.52 16.23 -31.00
N ARG A 303 -27.58 16.74 -31.61
CA ARG A 303 -28.76 17.19 -30.87
C ARG A 303 -29.44 16.04 -30.14
N TYR A 304 -29.54 14.87 -30.78
CA TYR A 304 -30.06 13.67 -30.13
C TYR A 304 -29.23 13.25 -28.91
N VAL A 305 -27.90 13.18 -29.07
CA VAL A 305 -26.98 12.81 -27.99
C VAL A 305 -27.07 13.82 -26.84
N SER A 306 -27.20 15.12 -27.14
CA SER A 306 -27.41 16.15 -26.11
C SER A 306 -28.62 15.87 -25.22
N TYR A 307 -29.73 15.40 -25.78
CA TYR A 307 -30.90 15.01 -24.98
C TYR A 307 -30.71 13.68 -24.25
N ILE A 308 -30.02 12.71 -24.86
CA ILE A 308 -29.64 11.47 -24.16
C ILE A 308 -28.80 11.80 -22.92
N MET A 309 -27.86 12.76 -23.03
CA MET A 309 -27.00 13.17 -21.91
C MET A 309 -27.77 13.76 -20.71
N GLU A 310 -28.96 14.33 -20.91
CA GLU A 310 -29.79 14.84 -19.80
C GLU A 310 -30.35 13.72 -18.90
N VAL A 311 -30.51 12.52 -19.44
CA VAL A 311 -31.07 11.34 -18.75
C VAL A 311 -30.09 10.17 -18.67
N ALA A 312 -28.85 10.37 -19.10
CA ALA A 312 -27.89 9.30 -19.26
C ALA A 312 -27.53 8.67 -17.91
N THR A 313 -27.48 7.34 -17.90
CA THR A 313 -27.09 6.53 -16.75
C THR A 313 -25.90 5.66 -17.15
N PRO A 314 -25.07 5.23 -16.18
CA PRO A 314 -23.93 4.34 -16.42
C PRO A 314 -24.36 2.90 -16.72
N THR A 315 -25.20 2.71 -17.73
CA THR A 315 -25.74 1.43 -18.22
C THR A 315 -25.17 1.08 -19.59
N SER A 316 -25.03 -0.21 -19.88
CA SER A 316 -24.46 -0.66 -21.16
C SER A 316 -25.27 -0.16 -22.36
N ASP A 317 -26.59 -0.18 -22.28
CA ASP A 317 -27.48 0.21 -23.38
C ASP A 317 -27.32 1.70 -23.72
N CYS A 318 -27.24 2.56 -22.70
CA CYS A 318 -27.04 3.99 -22.86
C CYS A 318 -25.67 4.29 -23.47
N LEU A 319 -24.61 3.68 -22.96
CA LEU A 319 -23.24 3.95 -23.42
C LEU A 319 -23.00 3.42 -24.85
N ASN A 320 -23.54 2.26 -25.20
CA ASN A 320 -23.47 1.76 -26.58
C ASN A 320 -24.19 2.68 -27.57
N LEU A 321 -25.40 3.13 -27.23
CA LEU A 321 -26.16 4.04 -28.08
C LEU A 321 -25.40 5.36 -28.34
N VAL A 322 -24.80 5.91 -27.29
CA VAL A 322 -24.01 7.14 -27.39
C VAL A 322 -22.74 6.93 -28.23
N TYR A 323 -22.07 5.78 -28.05
CA TYR A 323 -20.91 5.41 -28.86
C TYR A 323 -21.28 5.34 -30.35
N ASP A 324 -22.35 4.65 -30.70
CA ASP A 324 -22.79 4.47 -32.09
C ASP A 324 -23.18 5.79 -32.76
N LEU A 325 -23.73 6.74 -31.99
CA LEU A 325 -24.11 8.06 -32.48
C LEU A 325 -22.90 9.00 -32.65
N LEU A 326 -21.89 8.91 -31.79
CA LEU A 326 -20.71 9.77 -31.82
C LEU A 326 -19.58 9.28 -32.73
N LEU A 327 -19.43 7.96 -32.91
CA LEU A 327 -18.43 7.35 -33.80
C LEU A 327 -18.41 7.99 -35.21
N PRO A 328 -19.54 8.10 -35.94
CA PRO A 328 -19.56 8.70 -37.28
C PRO A 328 -19.33 10.21 -37.27
N VAL A 329 -19.58 10.91 -36.15
CA VAL A 329 -19.35 12.36 -36.01
C VAL A 329 -17.86 12.65 -35.84
N ILE A 330 -17.19 11.86 -35.01
CA ILE A 330 -15.76 12.03 -34.71
C ILE A 330 -14.89 11.52 -35.87
N MET A 331 -15.22 10.39 -36.50
CA MET A 331 -14.46 9.86 -37.63
C MET A 331 -14.58 10.71 -38.91
N LYS A 332 -15.69 11.43 -39.13
CA LYS A 332 -15.84 12.36 -40.26
C LYS A 332 -15.16 13.73 -40.03
N GLY A 333 -14.73 14.02 -38.81
CA GLY A 333 -14.07 15.27 -38.42
C GLY A 333 -12.60 15.43 -38.84
N HIS A 334 -12.00 14.42 -39.47
CA HIS A 334 -10.65 14.51 -40.06
C HIS A 334 -10.72 14.34 -41.59
N PRO A 335 -9.93 15.02 -42.42
CA PRO A 335 -9.64 16.45 -42.54
C PRO A 335 -10.53 17.15 -43.62
N LYS A 336 -11.67 16.54 -44.02
CA LYS A 336 -12.49 17.02 -45.17
C LYS A 336 -13.86 17.62 -44.84
N SER A 337 -14.35 17.58 -43.59
CA SER A 337 -15.53 18.35 -43.17
C SER A 337 -15.27 19.06 -41.84
N THR A 338 -14.99 20.35 -41.91
CA THR A 338 -14.98 21.22 -40.72
C THR A 338 -16.39 21.30 -40.16
N LEU A 339 -16.56 20.87 -38.89
CA LEU A 339 -17.81 21.02 -38.14
C LEU A 339 -18.19 22.51 -38.05
N SER A 340 -19.49 22.82 -38.09
CA SER A 340 -19.96 24.19 -37.88
C SER A 340 -19.69 24.68 -36.45
N HIS A 341 -19.72 26.00 -36.22
CA HIS A 341 -19.55 26.56 -34.87
C HIS A 341 -20.63 26.07 -33.88
N GLN A 342 -21.87 25.87 -34.34
CA GLN A 342 -22.97 25.35 -33.52
C GLN A 342 -22.77 23.88 -33.18
N GLU A 343 -22.36 23.04 -34.14
CA GLU A 343 -22.04 21.63 -33.90
C GLU A 343 -20.84 21.47 -32.96
N ASN A 344 -19.78 22.28 -33.11
CA ASN A 344 -18.64 22.26 -32.20
C ASN A 344 -19.02 22.65 -30.77
N ARG A 345 -19.94 23.61 -30.60
CA ARG A 345 -20.42 24.00 -29.28
C ARG A 345 -21.20 22.86 -28.62
N ILE A 346 -22.14 22.25 -29.34
CA ILE A 346 -22.95 21.13 -28.82
C ILE A 346 -22.04 19.93 -28.52
N LEU A 347 -21.06 19.64 -29.38
CA LEU A 347 -20.08 18.58 -29.14
C LEU A 347 -19.22 18.85 -27.90
N GLY A 348 -18.83 20.11 -27.65
CA GLY A 348 -18.13 20.50 -26.41
C GLY A 348 -18.99 20.25 -25.17
N GLU A 349 -20.25 20.69 -25.18
CA GLU A 349 -21.19 20.45 -24.08
C GLU A 349 -21.42 18.94 -23.85
N ILE A 350 -21.54 18.14 -24.92
CA ILE A 350 -21.67 16.67 -24.82
C ILE A 350 -20.40 16.04 -24.23
N ARG A 351 -19.21 16.47 -24.66
CA ARG A 351 -17.94 15.98 -24.11
C ARG A 351 -17.89 16.21 -22.60
N ASP A 352 -18.24 17.40 -22.13
CA ASP A 352 -18.25 17.71 -20.70
C ASP A 352 -19.20 16.78 -19.92
N HIS A 353 -20.41 16.50 -20.44
CA HIS A 353 -21.33 15.56 -19.80
C HIS A 353 -20.80 14.10 -19.83
N LEU A 354 -20.14 13.70 -20.92
CA LEU A 354 -19.54 12.37 -21.04
C LEU A 354 -18.38 12.18 -20.08
N GLU A 355 -17.53 13.19 -19.86
CA GLU A 355 -16.48 13.12 -18.84
C GLU A 355 -17.06 12.79 -17.46
N HIS A 356 -18.19 13.43 -17.09
CA HIS A 356 -18.85 13.18 -15.81
C HIS A 356 -19.39 11.74 -15.70
N ILE A 357 -20.02 11.24 -16.77
CA ILE A 357 -20.57 9.87 -16.79
C ILE A 357 -19.44 8.84 -16.81
N LEU A 358 -18.38 9.06 -17.60
CA LEU A 358 -17.22 8.17 -17.65
C LEU A 358 -16.48 8.14 -16.31
N ALA A 359 -16.29 9.29 -15.67
CA ALA A 359 -15.79 9.37 -14.29
C ALA A 359 -16.67 8.56 -13.34
N LEU A 360 -18.00 8.71 -13.42
CA LEU A 360 -18.93 7.93 -12.61
C LEU A 360 -18.79 6.42 -12.88
N VAL A 361 -18.67 5.97 -14.13
CA VAL A 361 -18.50 4.55 -14.47
C VAL A 361 -17.19 4.01 -13.91
N PHE A 362 -16.06 4.68 -14.18
CA PHE A 362 -14.73 4.21 -13.77
C PHE A 362 -14.52 4.30 -12.25
N GLU A 363 -15.02 5.32 -11.58
CA GLU A 363 -14.96 5.43 -10.11
C GLU A 363 -15.85 4.39 -9.40
N ASN A 364 -16.79 3.78 -10.13
CA ASN A 364 -17.78 2.84 -9.59
C ASN A 364 -17.72 1.45 -10.25
N TYR A 365 -16.67 1.08 -10.98
CA TYR A 365 -16.66 -0.10 -11.88
C TYR A 365 -17.10 -1.44 -11.25
N LYS A 366 -16.88 -1.66 -9.94
CA LYS A 366 -17.35 -2.86 -9.20
C LYS A 366 -18.78 -2.76 -8.63
N SER A 367 -19.41 -1.60 -8.75
CA SER A 367 -20.74 -1.28 -8.18
C SER A 367 -21.75 -0.86 -9.24
N LEU A 368 -21.45 -1.13 -10.52
CA LEU A 368 -22.36 -0.91 -11.64
C LEU A 368 -23.41 -2.02 -11.67
N ASP A 369 -24.66 -1.64 -11.86
CA ASP A 369 -25.80 -2.57 -11.88
C ASP A 369 -26.78 -2.23 -13.00
N GLU A 370 -26.90 -3.15 -13.95
CA GLU A 370 -27.82 -3.02 -15.08
C GLU A 370 -29.28 -3.20 -14.68
N SER A 371 -29.59 -3.68 -13.48
CA SER A 371 -30.98 -3.80 -13.00
C SER A 371 -31.49 -2.55 -12.28
N SER A 372 -30.58 -1.64 -11.89
CA SER A 372 -30.90 -0.40 -11.20
C SER A 372 -31.24 0.73 -12.19
N PHE A 373 -32.27 1.53 -11.90
CA PHE A 373 -32.59 2.71 -12.72
C PHE A 373 -31.48 3.76 -12.75
N SER A 374 -30.63 3.81 -11.71
CA SER A 374 -29.48 4.72 -11.65
C SER A 374 -28.21 4.15 -12.31
N GLY A 375 -28.21 2.88 -12.70
CA GLY A 375 -27.03 2.16 -13.18
C GLY A 375 -26.00 1.82 -12.09
N LEU A 376 -26.31 2.12 -10.82
CA LEU A 376 -25.46 1.88 -9.66
C LEU A 376 -26.17 1.03 -8.61
N MET A 377 -25.40 0.21 -7.88
CA MET A 377 -25.91 -0.55 -6.74
C MET A 377 -26.26 0.36 -5.56
N ASP A 378 -27.47 0.20 -5.03
CA ASP A 378 -27.96 0.95 -3.86
C ASP A 378 -27.39 0.43 -2.52
N VAL A 379 -27.02 -0.85 -2.45
CA VAL A 379 -26.49 -1.51 -1.25
C VAL A 379 -25.05 -1.97 -1.48
N PHE A 380 -24.17 -1.69 -0.52
CA PHE A 380 -22.79 -2.17 -0.58
C PHE A 380 -22.77 -3.71 -0.48
N LYS A 381 -22.21 -4.35 -1.50
CA LYS A 381 -21.97 -5.78 -1.55
C LYS A 381 -20.49 -6.06 -1.81
N PRO A 382 -19.95 -7.18 -1.30
CA PRO A 382 -18.63 -7.66 -1.69
C PRO A 382 -18.52 -7.73 -3.21
N ALA A 383 -17.32 -7.45 -3.73
CA ALA A 383 -17.07 -7.51 -5.17
C ALA A 383 -17.43 -8.92 -5.70
N THR A 384 -18.21 -8.96 -6.78
CA THR A 384 -18.43 -10.18 -7.54
C THR A 384 -17.45 -10.18 -8.71
N GLY A 385 -16.80 -11.30 -9.01
CA GLY A 385 -15.84 -11.45 -10.13
C GLY A 385 -16.42 -11.22 -11.54
N ILE A 386 -17.66 -10.72 -11.60
CA ILE A 386 -18.41 -10.46 -12.82
C ILE A 386 -18.08 -9.03 -13.25
N THR A 387 -17.64 -8.90 -14.49
CA THR A 387 -17.37 -7.60 -15.10
C THR A 387 -18.68 -6.95 -15.47
N ALA A 388 -18.90 -5.73 -14.99
CA ALA A 388 -20.08 -4.97 -15.35
C ALA A 388 -20.18 -4.77 -16.88
N PRO A 389 -21.34 -5.04 -17.50
CA PRO A 389 -21.53 -4.87 -18.94
C PRO A 389 -21.21 -3.44 -19.43
N ALA A 390 -21.58 -2.41 -18.65
CA ALA A 390 -21.27 -1.00 -18.93
C ALA A 390 -19.77 -0.63 -19.00
N LEU A 391 -18.86 -1.44 -18.44
CA LEU A 391 -17.44 -1.11 -18.40
C LEU A 391 -16.78 -1.12 -19.80
N LYS A 392 -17.14 -2.09 -20.65
CA LYS A 392 -16.59 -2.20 -22.01
C LYS A 392 -17.00 -1.02 -22.91
N PRO A 393 -18.30 -0.65 -23.00
CA PRO A 393 -18.74 0.54 -23.72
C PRO A 393 -18.09 1.84 -23.21
N ALA A 394 -17.89 1.98 -21.90
CA ALA A 394 -17.22 3.14 -21.32
C ALA A 394 -15.75 3.27 -21.76
N VAL A 395 -15.00 2.16 -21.78
CA VAL A 395 -13.63 2.16 -22.32
C VAL A 395 -13.64 2.56 -23.79
N MET A 396 -14.54 2.00 -24.60
CA MET A 396 -14.66 2.35 -26.02
C MET A 396 -14.96 3.84 -26.24
N LEU A 397 -15.89 4.41 -25.47
CA LEU A 397 -16.18 5.85 -25.48
C LEU A 397 -14.96 6.69 -25.07
N TYR A 398 -14.26 6.30 -24.01
CA TYR A 398 -13.06 7.00 -23.55
C TYR A 398 -11.96 7.00 -24.62
N THR A 399 -11.75 5.86 -25.30
CA THR A 399 -10.80 5.74 -26.41
C THR A 399 -11.19 6.54 -27.65
N LEU A 400 -12.48 6.85 -27.81
CA LEU A 400 -13.00 7.66 -28.91
C LEU A 400 -12.84 9.16 -28.64
N LEU A 401 -12.98 9.58 -27.39
CA LEU A 401 -12.90 10.99 -26.98
C LEU A 401 -11.47 11.49 -26.77
N HIS A 402 -10.57 10.61 -26.32
CA HIS A 402 -9.20 10.97 -25.98
C HIS A 402 -8.16 10.19 -26.78
N ASP A 403 -7.02 10.85 -27.02
CA ASP A 403 -5.82 10.16 -27.49
C ASP A 403 -5.14 9.45 -26.32
N ILE A 404 -5.21 8.12 -26.34
CA ILE A 404 -4.67 7.23 -25.31
C ILE A 404 -3.13 7.29 -25.24
N LEU A 405 -2.46 7.77 -26.30
CA LEU A 405 -1.01 7.89 -26.31
C LEU A 405 -0.51 9.07 -25.44
N LEU A 406 -1.39 9.99 -25.07
CA LEU A 406 -1.03 11.12 -24.22
C LEU A 406 -0.92 10.69 -22.74
N PRO A 407 0.20 11.02 -22.07
CA PRO A 407 0.42 10.60 -20.68
C PRO A 407 -0.58 11.23 -19.69
N GLU A 408 -1.10 12.42 -19.99
CA GLU A 408 -2.11 13.10 -19.18
C GLU A 408 -3.42 12.31 -19.14
N VAL A 409 -3.84 11.78 -20.30
CA VAL A 409 -5.05 10.97 -20.45
C VAL A 409 -4.88 9.62 -19.74
N GLN A 410 -3.73 8.97 -19.90
CA GLN A 410 -3.42 7.71 -19.20
C GLN A 410 -3.46 7.90 -17.68
N THR A 411 -2.88 9.00 -17.19
CA THR A 411 -2.87 9.33 -15.76
C THR A 411 -4.27 9.59 -15.22
N ASN A 412 -5.11 10.32 -15.96
CA ASN A 412 -6.49 10.58 -15.58
C ASN A 412 -7.32 9.29 -15.48
N LEU A 413 -7.19 8.39 -16.45
CA LEU A 413 -7.90 7.11 -16.41
C LEU A 413 -7.44 6.25 -15.22
N CYS A 414 -6.13 6.18 -14.95
CA CYS A 414 -5.59 5.53 -13.76
C CYS A 414 -6.13 6.18 -12.47
N GLN A 415 -6.27 7.51 -12.43
CA GLN A 415 -6.78 8.23 -11.27
C GLN A 415 -8.22 7.84 -10.94
N TYR A 416 -9.10 7.62 -11.92
CA TYR A 416 -10.47 7.15 -11.65
C TYR A 416 -10.49 5.79 -10.96
N PHE A 417 -9.66 4.83 -11.41
CA PHE A 417 -9.54 3.53 -10.76
C PHE A 417 -8.91 3.63 -9.36
N GLN A 418 -7.96 4.55 -9.14
CA GLN A 418 -7.42 4.82 -7.80
C GLN A 418 -8.50 5.38 -6.86
N VAL A 419 -9.33 6.31 -7.34
CA VAL A 419 -10.45 6.86 -6.57
C VAL A 419 -11.46 5.77 -6.24
N ALA A 420 -11.78 4.88 -7.19
CA ALA A 420 -12.64 3.73 -6.96
C ALA A 420 -12.10 2.81 -5.86
N ALA A 421 -10.82 2.45 -5.92
CA ALA A 421 -10.16 1.59 -4.94
C ALA A 421 -10.21 2.22 -3.54
N LYS A 422 -9.82 3.51 -3.41
CA LYS A 422 -9.89 4.29 -2.16
C LYS A 422 -11.30 4.40 -1.59
N ARG A 423 -12.31 4.53 -2.45
CA ARG A 423 -13.70 4.61 -2.00
C ARG A 423 -14.19 3.28 -1.44
N ARG A 424 -13.79 2.17 -2.07
CA ARG A 424 -14.12 0.81 -1.61
C ARG A 424 -13.37 0.45 -0.33
N SER A 425 -12.08 0.75 -0.25
CA SER A 425 -11.28 0.50 0.94
C SER A 425 -11.85 1.24 2.15
N ARG A 426 -12.20 2.54 1.99
CA ARG A 426 -12.86 3.32 3.04
C ARG A 426 -14.16 2.69 3.55
N ARG A 427 -14.99 2.12 2.67
CA ARG A 427 -16.22 1.41 3.06
C ARG A 427 -15.94 0.12 3.84
N HIS A 428 -14.88 -0.61 3.49
CA HIS A 428 -14.47 -1.78 4.27
C HIS A 428 -13.88 -1.40 5.62
N LEU A 429 -13.18 -0.25 5.70
CA LEU A 429 -12.57 0.24 6.93
C LEU A 429 -13.59 0.73 7.97
N THR A 430 -14.76 1.22 7.57
CA THR A 430 -15.77 1.76 8.51
C THR A 430 -16.22 0.75 9.56
N GLU A 431 -16.27 -0.55 9.25
CA GLU A 431 -16.64 -1.58 10.22
C GLU A 431 -15.65 -1.74 11.37
N THR A 432 -14.43 -1.22 11.20
CA THR A 432 -13.37 -1.32 12.21
C THR A 432 -13.13 0.02 12.93
N ASP A 433 -13.83 1.10 12.56
CA ASP A 433 -13.53 2.48 13.03
C ASP A 433 -13.74 2.61 14.53
N GLU A 434 -14.78 1.95 15.05
CA GLU A 434 -15.10 1.90 16.48
C GLU A 434 -13.93 1.46 17.35
N TYR A 435 -13.01 0.64 16.83
CA TYR A 435 -11.87 0.10 17.58
C TYR A 435 -10.58 0.91 17.43
N VAL A 436 -10.52 1.85 16.48
CA VAL A 436 -9.29 2.61 16.17
C VAL A 436 -9.41 4.09 16.55
N THR A 437 -10.61 4.68 16.51
CA THR A 437 -10.79 6.13 16.73
C THR A 437 -10.98 6.54 18.20
N ASN A 438 -11.06 5.59 19.13
CA ASN A 438 -11.31 5.92 20.54
C ASN A 438 -10.04 6.37 21.27
N ASN A 439 -9.71 7.66 21.13
CA ASN A 439 -8.88 8.43 22.06
C ASN A 439 -9.60 8.74 23.38
N SER A 440 -10.52 7.88 23.84
CA SER A 440 -11.13 8.03 25.16
C SER A 440 -10.22 7.36 26.19
N GLU A 441 -9.36 8.17 26.81
CA GLU A 441 -8.67 7.84 28.05
C GLU A 441 -9.65 7.17 29.03
N GLY A 442 -9.47 5.87 29.30
CA GLY A 442 -10.09 5.21 30.45
C GLY A 442 -11.24 4.21 30.21
N SER A 443 -11.63 3.88 28.98
CA SER A 443 -12.49 2.71 28.77
C SER A 443 -11.63 1.45 28.70
N LEU A 444 -11.54 0.71 29.81
CA LEU A 444 -10.95 -0.61 29.84
C LEU A 444 -11.72 -1.49 28.84
N PHE A 445 -11.16 -1.73 27.65
CA PHE A 445 -11.77 -2.64 26.70
C PHE A 445 -11.87 -4.02 27.37
N ASP A 446 -13.08 -4.55 27.43
CA ASP A 446 -13.29 -5.93 27.89
C ASP A 446 -12.53 -6.90 26.96
N SER A 447 -12.06 -8.01 27.51
CA SER A 447 -11.31 -9.04 26.78
C SER A 447 -12.10 -9.54 25.56
N VAL A 448 -13.43 -9.60 25.67
CA VAL A 448 -14.35 -9.97 24.59
C VAL A 448 -14.34 -8.93 23.45
N THR A 449 -14.28 -7.65 23.78
CA THR A 449 -14.25 -6.56 22.80
C THR A 449 -12.93 -6.56 22.01
N ILE A 450 -11.81 -6.80 22.70
CA ILE A 450 -10.49 -6.94 22.05
C ILE A 450 -10.46 -8.15 21.11
N CYS A 451 -10.98 -9.30 21.54
CA CYS A 451 -11.09 -10.49 20.69
C CYS A 451 -11.94 -10.21 19.44
N THR A 452 -13.05 -9.50 19.61
CA THR A 452 -13.95 -9.11 18.51
C THR A 452 -13.24 -8.16 17.53
N ALA A 453 -12.46 -7.21 18.04
CA ALA A 453 -11.68 -6.28 17.20
C ALA A 453 -10.68 -7.03 16.31
N TYR A 454 -9.95 -8.02 16.85
CA TYR A 454 -9.03 -8.85 16.04
C TYR A 454 -9.77 -9.72 15.00
N GLN A 455 -10.91 -10.30 15.36
CA GLN A 455 -11.73 -11.07 14.41
C GLN A 455 -12.29 -10.19 13.29
N LYS A 456 -12.69 -8.96 13.60
CA LYS A 456 -13.10 -7.97 12.59
C LYS A 456 -11.93 -7.58 11.69
N MET A 457 -10.74 -7.35 12.24
CA MET A 457 -9.55 -7.08 11.45
C MET A 457 -9.16 -8.24 10.53
N LYS A 458 -9.31 -9.49 11.00
CA LYS A 458 -9.13 -10.70 10.19
C LYS A 458 -10.12 -10.74 9.03
N SER A 459 -11.41 -10.42 9.28
CA SER A 459 -12.42 -10.34 8.22
C SER A 459 -12.09 -9.24 7.20
N LEU A 460 -11.51 -8.12 7.64
CA LEU A 460 -11.04 -7.05 6.76
C LEU A 460 -9.90 -7.53 5.84
N CYS A 461 -8.93 -8.29 6.37
CA CYS A 461 -7.87 -8.92 5.55
C CYS A 461 -8.47 -9.79 4.44
N TRP A 462 -9.48 -10.62 4.75
CA TRP A 462 -10.16 -11.44 3.75
C TRP A 462 -10.97 -10.62 2.74
N ASN A 463 -11.69 -9.60 3.18
CA ASN A 463 -12.45 -8.73 2.29
C ASN A 463 -11.51 -8.05 1.29
N ILE A 464 -10.40 -7.49 1.77
CA ILE A 464 -9.38 -6.86 0.91
C ILE A 464 -8.72 -7.87 -0.03
N ARG A 465 -8.41 -9.07 0.46
CA ARG A 465 -7.92 -10.17 -0.38
C ARG A 465 -8.87 -10.46 -1.55
N ASN A 466 -10.16 -10.55 -1.27
CA ASN A 466 -11.19 -10.79 -2.28
C ASN A 466 -11.34 -9.60 -3.23
N GLU A 467 -11.20 -8.36 -2.74
CA GLU A 467 -11.19 -7.17 -3.59
C GLU A 467 -10.06 -7.21 -4.62
N ILE A 468 -8.83 -7.52 -4.19
CA ILE A 468 -7.67 -7.63 -5.09
C ILE A 468 -7.86 -8.79 -6.07
N PHE A 469 -8.38 -9.92 -5.60
CA PHE A 469 -8.65 -11.06 -6.46
C PHE A 469 -9.67 -10.73 -7.56
N THR A 470 -10.76 -10.03 -7.22
CA THR A 470 -11.73 -9.58 -8.24
C THR A 470 -11.13 -8.59 -9.23
N ASP A 471 -10.16 -7.78 -8.83
CA ASP A 471 -9.42 -6.90 -9.76
C ASP A 471 -8.57 -7.69 -10.75
N ILE A 472 -7.94 -8.77 -10.29
CA ILE A 472 -7.23 -9.71 -11.15
C ILE A 472 -8.20 -10.34 -12.16
N GLU A 473 -9.38 -10.79 -11.71
CA GLU A 473 -10.40 -11.36 -12.59
C GLU A 473 -10.91 -10.36 -13.63
N ILE A 474 -11.13 -9.10 -13.25
CA ILE A 474 -11.56 -8.03 -14.17
C ILE A 474 -10.46 -7.73 -15.18
N HIS A 475 -9.20 -7.63 -14.72
CA HIS A 475 -8.04 -7.36 -15.58
C HIS A 475 -7.82 -8.47 -16.61
N ASN A 476 -8.00 -9.73 -16.21
CA ASN A 476 -7.85 -10.90 -17.09
C ASN A 476 -8.90 -11.01 -18.20
N LYS A 477 -9.95 -10.18 -18.19
CA LYS A 477 -10.91 -10.12 -19.31
C LYS A 477 -10.46 -9.19 -20.44
N HIS A 478 -9.29 -8.55 -20.31
CA HIS A 478 -8.65 -7.71 -21.34
C HIS A 478 -9.56 -6.59 -21.87
N ILE A 479 -10.43 -6.04 -21.02
CA ILE A 479 -11.32 -4.92 -21.36
C ILE A 479 -10.56 -3.58 -21.27
N LEU A 480 -9.58 -3.49 -20.37
CA LEU A 480 -8.82 -2.27 -20.10
C LEU A 480 -7.63 -2.14 -21.07
N PRO A 481 -7.21 -0.89 -21.40
CA PRO A 481 -5.99 -0.66 -22.15
C PRO A 481 -4.74 -1.24 -21.49
N SER A 482 -3.73 -1.60 -22.30
CA SER A 482 -2.52 -2.31 -21.84
C SER A 482 -1.65 -1.55 -20.84
N PHE A 483 -1.78 -0.22 -20.75
CA PHE A 483 -1.03 0.59 -19.77
C PHE A 483 -1.64 0.55 -18.36
N ILE A 484 -2.85 0.02 -18.20
CA ILE A 484 -3.52 -0.08 -16.89
C ILE A 484 -3.27 -1.46 -16.29
N ASP A 485 -2.34 -1.52 -15.34
CA ASP A 485 -2.19 -2.66 -14.45
C ASP A 485 -3.12 -2.49 -13.23
N LEU A 486 -4.36 -2.91 -13.40
CA LEU A 486 -5.39 -2.79 -12.36
C LEU A 486 -4.99 -3.51 -11.05
N PRO A 487 -4.45 -4.75 -11.07
CA PRO A 487 -4.04 -5.45 -9.86
C PRO A 487 -2.93 -4.74 -9.08
N ASN A 488 -1.87 -4.24 -9.75
CA ASN A 488 -0.82 -3.48 -9.05
C ASN A 488 -1.36 -2.15 -8.51
N LEU A 489 -2.19 -1.46 -9.29
CA LEU A 489 -2.80 -0.19 -8.89
C LEU A 489 -3.69 -0.35 -7.65
N SER A 490 -4.62 -1.30 -7.64
CA SER A 490 -5.57 -1.45 -6.53
C SER A 490 -4.91 -2.07 -5.30
N SER A 491 -4.04 -3.07 -5.48
CA SER A 491 -3.29 -3.70 -4.39
C SER A 491 -2.40 -2.69 -3.66
N SER A 492 -1.81 -1.71 -4.37
CA SER A 492 -1.03 -0.65 -3.74
C SER A 492 -1.83 0.15 -2.69
N ILE A 493 -3.07 0.50 -3.02
CA ILE A 493 -3.95 1.29 -2.17
C ILE A 493 -4.48 0.42 -1.04
N TYR A 494 -5.00 -0.77 -1.37
CA TYR A 494 -5.56 -1.68 -0.36
C TYR A 494 -4.52 -2.12 0.66
N SER A 495 -3.31 -2.47 0.22
CA SER A 495 -2.22 -2.95 1.07
C SER A 495 -1.70 -1.84 1.99
N THR A 496 -1.55 -0.61 1.48
CA THR A 496 -1.10 0.53 2.30
C THR A 496 -2.15 0.96 3.32
N GLU A 497 -3.42 1.04 2.93
CA GLU A 497 -4.51 1.38 3.85
C GLU A 497 -4.73 0.30 4.92
N LEU A 498 -4.66 -0.99 4.55
CA LEU A 498 -4.73 -2.09 5.51
C LEU A 498 -3.55 -2.08 6.48
N SER A 499 -2.33 -1.86 5.99
CA SER A 499 -1.14 -1.78 6.85
C SER A 499 -1.24 -0.65 7.86
N ASN A 500 -1.61 0.55 7.41
CA ASN A 500 -1.86 1.70 8.30
C ASN A 500 -2.95 1.40 9.33
N ARG A 501 -4.03 0.75 8.88
CA ARG A 501 -5.13 0.37 9.76
C ARG A 501 -4.71 -0.65 10.81
N MET A 502 -3.97 -1.67 10.40
CA MET A 502 -3.44 -2.71 11.29
C MET A 502 -2.53 -2.09 12.35
N ARG A 503 -1.61 -1.20 11.96
CA ARG A 503 -0.75 -0.47 12.90
C ARG A 503 -1.58 0.32 13.91
N ALA A 504 -2.60 1.04 13.46
CA ALA A 504 -3.47 1.80 14.34
C ALA A 504 -4.24 0.90 15.33
N LEU A 505 -4.74 -0.26 14.89
CA LEU A 505 -5.38 -1.25 15.76
C LEU A 505 -4.40 -1.83 16.79
N LEU A 506 -3.20 -2.22 16.37
CA LEU A 506 -2.20 -2.81 17.27
C LEU A 506 -1.69 -1.80 18.31
N ILE A 507 -1.75 -0.50 18.01
CA ILE A 507 -1.47 0.57 18.98
C ILE A 507 -2.65 0.76 19.95
N ALA A 508 -3.89 0.80 19.44
CA ALA A 508 -5.08 1.01 20.26
C ALA A 508 -5.40 -0.20 21.15
N CYS A 509 -5.19 -1.41 20.64
CA CYS A 509 -5.42 -2.69 21.29
C CYS A 509 -4.12 -3.51 21.19
N PRO A 510 -3.14 -3.28 22.08
CA PRO A 510 -1.89 -4.01 22.06
C PRO A 510 -2.12 -5.48 22.46
N PRO A 511 -1.70 -6.45 21.62
CA PRO A 511 -1.85 -7.86 21.94
C PRO A 511 -0.92 -8.25 23.10
N THR A 512 -1.47 -8.94 24.11
CA THR A 512 -0.73 -9.40 25.30
C THR A 512 0.02 -10.72 25.09
N GLY A 513 -0.27 -11.42 24.00
CA GLY A 513 0.35 -12.69 23.63
C GLY A 513 -0.29 -13.31 22.39
N PRO A 514 0.20 -14.48 21.94
CA PRO A 514 -0.32 -15.21 20.78
C PRO A 514 -1.65 -15.94 21.10
N SER A 515 -2.66 -15.20 21.57
CA SER A 515 -4.00 -15.76 21.78
C SER A 515 -4.61 -16.22 20.45
N PRO A 516 -5.58 -17.16 20.44
CA PRO A 516 -6.14 -17.67 19.19
C PRO A 516 -6.63 -16.58 18.21
N PRO A 517 -7.34 -15.52 18.64
CA PRO A 517 -7.73 -14.42 17.74
C PRO A 517 -6.54 -13.66 17.13
N VAL A 518 -5.47 -13.47 17.90
CA VAL A 518 -4.24 -12.80 17.45
C VAL A 518 -3.49 -13.71 16.48
N ALA A 519 -3.35 -14.99 16.80
CA ALA A 519 -2.70 -15.98 15.94
C ALA A 519 -3.42 -16.11 14.58
N GLU A 520 -4.75 -16.15 14.59
CA GLU A 520 -5.58 -16.14 13.37
C GLU A 520 -5.39 -14.86 12.53
N LEU A 521 -5.22 -13.72 13.18
CA LEU A 521 -4.92 -12.46 12.50
C LEU A 521 -3.52 -12.45 11.87
N VAL A 522 -2.51 -12.95 12.60
CA VAL A 522 -1.14 -13.13 12.06
C VAL A 522 -1.18 -14.05 10.84
N ILE A 523 -1.93 -15.15 10.92
CA ILE A 523 -2.16 -16.08 9.81
C ILE A 523 -2.77 -15.36 8.60
N ALA A 524 -3.89 -14.66 8.79
CA ALA A 524 -4.59 -13.98 7.70
C ALA A 524 -3.73 -12.89 7.04
N THR A 525 -2.96 -12.14 7.83
CA THR A 525 -2.08 -11.08 7.35
C THR A 525 -0.91 -11.65 6.54
N SER A 526 -0.29 -12.73 7.04
CA SER A 526 0.80 -13.43 6.35
C SER A 526 0.32 -14.13 5.08
N ASP A 527 -0.87 -14.72 5.09
CA ASP A 527 -1.44 -15.36 3.91
C ASP A 527 -1.80 -14.33 2.83
N LEU A 528 -2.33 -13.16 3.19
CA LEU A 528 -2.53 -12.06 2.25
C LEU A 528 -1.20 -11.61 1.61
N GLN A 529 -0.14 -11.42 2.39
CA GLN A 529 1.18 -11.04 1.87
C GLN A 529 1.73 -12.10 0.91
N ARG A 530 1.58 -13.38 1.25
CA ARG A 530 1.96 -14.50 0.38
C ARG A 530 1.14 -14.51 -0.91
N ASP A 531 -0.17 -14.30 -0.82
CA ASP A 531 -1.05 -14.29 -1.99
C ASP A 531 -0.72 -13.13 -2.94
N ILE A 532 -0.46 -11.94 -2.42
CA ILE A 532 0.01 -10.78 -3.21
C ILE A 532 1.29 -11.15 -3.98
N ALA A 533 2.26 -11.80 -3.32
CA ALA A 533 3.49 -12.26 -3.96
C ALA A 533 3.23 -13.35 -5.02
N CYS A 534 2.34 -14.30 -4.73
CA CYS A 534 1.96 -15.37 -5.66
C CYS A 534 1.21 -14.85 -6.90
N TRP A 535 0.47 -13.74 -6.77
CA TRP A 535 -0.19 -13.08 -7.90
C TRP A 535 0.74 -12.24 -8.77
N GLY A 536 2.04 -12.18 -8.45
CA GLY A 536 3.03 -11.40 -9.22
C GLY A 536 2.89 -9.89 -9.04
N ILE A 537 2.21 -9.45 -7.99
CA ILE A 537 2.04 -8.02 -7.66
C ILE A 537 3.31 -7.51 -6.99
N SER A 538 3.78 -6.34 -7.41
CA SER A 538 4.99 -5.73 -6.86
C SER A 538 4.81 -5.31 -5.40
N PRO A 539 5.76 -5.65 -4.50
CA PRO A 539 5.69 -5.22 -3.11
C PRO A 539 5.97 -3.70 -3.03
N ILE A 540 5.17 -3.01 -2.22
CA ILE A 540 5.23 -1.54 -2.10
C ILE A 540 5.66 -1.14 -0.70
N LYS A 541 6.46 -0.09 -0.62
CA LYS A 541 6.91 0.49 0.64
C LYS A 541 5.71 1.01 1.45
N GLY A 542 5.55 0.49 2.66
CA GLY A 542 4.41 0.82 3.53
C GLY A 542 3.17 -0.04 3.29
N GLY A 543 3.25 -1.07 2.43
CA GLY A 543 2.23 -2.10 2.31
C GLY A 543 2.19 -3.06 3.51
N VAL A 544 1.41 -4.13 3.38
CA VAL A 544 1.32 -5.20 4.38
C VAL A 544 2.64 -5.98 4.43
N ASP A 545 3.37 -5.81 5.53
CA ASP A 545 4.45 -6.69 5.94
C ASP A 545 4.10 -7.30 7.29
N ALA A 546 3.63 -8.55 7.26
CA ALA A 546 3.22 -9.26 8.45
C ALA A 546 4.36 -9.39 9.47
N LYS A 547 5.60 -9.59 9.01
CA LYS A 547 6.74 -9.74 9.92
C LYS A 547 7.02 -8.42 10.62
N GLU A 548 7.11 -7.33 9.87
CA GLU A 548 7.36 -6.00 10.45
C GLU A 548 6.25 -5.57 11.43
N LEU A 549 4.98 -5.84 11.09
CA LEU A 549 3.83 -5.47 11.91
C LEU A 549 3.84 -6.15 13.29
N PHE A 550 4.20 -7.44 13.35
CA PHE A 550 4.14 -8.22 14.58
C PHE A 550 5.49 -8.40 15.28
N HIS A 551 6.62 -8.08 14.64
CA HIS A 551 7.96 -8.37 15.16
C HIS A 551 8.20 -7.81 16.56
N LEU A 552 7.88 -6.54 16.80
CA LEU A 552 8.07 -5.90 18.10
C LEU A 552 7.25 -6.60 19.19
N TYR A 553 6.00 -6.95 18.89
CA TYR A 553 5.11 -7.61 19.82
C TYR A 553 5.60 -9.03 20.15
N ILE A 554 6.01 -9.81 19.14
CA ILE A 554 6.55 -11.17 19.33
C ILE A 554 7.77 -11.15 20.25
N MET A 555 8.70 -10.22 20.03
CA MET A 555 9.89 -10.07 20.88
C MET A 555 9.53 -9.72 22.32
N ILE A 556 8.55 -8.82 22.52
CA ILE A 556 8.04 -8.46 23.85
C ILE A 556 7.35 -9.67 24.50
N TRP A 557 6.50 -10.42 23.77
CA TRP A 557 5.81 -11.59 24.33
C TRP A 557 6.80 -12.68 24.79
N ILE A 558 7.84 -12.95 23.99
CA ILE A 558 8.89 -13.91 24.36
C ILE A 558 9.59 -13.43 25.63
N GLN A 559 9.94 -12.14 25.70
CA GLN A 559 10.61 -11.57 26.85
C GLN A 559 9.72 -11.55 28.11
N ASP A 560 8.45 -11.20 27.99
CA ASP A 560 7.50 -11.18 29.10
C ASP A 560 7.22 -12.58 29.63
N LYS A 561 7.05 -13.57 28.74
CA LYS A 561 6.92 -14.98 29.12
C LYS A 561 8.19 -15.48 29.80
N ARG A 562 9.37 -15.15 29.29
CA ARG A 562 10.66 -15.44 29.93
C ARG A 562 10.70 -14.87 31.34
N LEU A 563 10.40 -13.58 31.51
CA LEU A 563 10.40 -12.92 32.83
C LEU A 563 9.37 -13.53 33.78
N SER A 564 8.17 -13.86 33.30
CA SER A 564 7.13 -14.53 34.08
C SER A 564 7.58 -15.90 34.61
N LEU A 565 8.23 -16.71 33.76
CA LEU A 565 8.77 -18.01 34.15
C LEU A 565 9.96 -17.89 35.12
N LEU A 566 10.85 -16.91 34.90
CA LEU A 566 11.96 -16.62 35.81
C LEU A 566 11.46 -16.15 37.19
N GLU A 567 10.39 -15.38 37.22
CA GLU A 567 9.74 -14.92 38.44
C GLU A 567 9.16 -16.09 39.26
N MET A 568 8.63 -17.13 38.60
CA MET A 568 8.17 -18.35 39.26
C MET A 568 9.31 -19.17 39.88
N CYS A 569 10.55 -18.98 39.42
CA CYS A 569 11.74 -19.65 39.98
C CYS A 569 12.26 -18.98 41.27
N LYS A 570 11.68 -17.86 41.71
CA LYS A 570 12.12 -17.19 42.95
C LYS A 570 11.63 -17.94 44.21
N LEU A 571 12.49 -17.98 45.22
CA LEU A 571 12.31 -18.77 46.46
C LEU A 571 11.00 -18.47 47.21
N ASP A 572 10.53 -17.22 47.18
CA ASP A 572 9.30 -16.75 47.83
C ASP A 572 8.02 -17.36 47.21
N LYS A 573 8.10 -17.86 45.98
CA LYS A 573 6.97 -18.47 45.25
C LYS A 573 7.00 -19.99 45.23
N ILE A 574 8.11 -20.63 45.65
CA ILE A 574 8.26 -22.09 45.66
C ILE A 574 7.57 -22.65 46.90
N LYS A 575 6.31 -23.07 46.76
CA LYS A 575 5.47 -23.60 47.86
C LYS A 575 5.78 -25.06 48.27
N TRP A 576 6.74 -25.71 47.61
CA TRP A 576 6.81 -27.19 47.55
C TRP A 576 7.93 -27.83 48.38
N ALA A 577 8.45 -27.16 49.42
CA ALA A 577 9.48 -27.76 50.28
C ALA A 577 8.93 -29.02 50.99
N GLY A 578 9.47 -30.19 50.65
CA GLY A 578 9.16 -31.47 51.29
C GLY A 578 8.03 -32.31 50.67
N VAL A 579 7.31 -31.81 49.65
CA VAL A 579 6.25 -32.58 48.97
C VAL A 579 6.87 -33.50 47.90
N ARG A 580 6.60 -34.80 47.95
CA ARG A 580 7.12 -35.81 47.00
C ARG A 580 6.08 -36.16 45.94
N THR A 581 6.50 -36.24 44.68
CA THR A 581 5.70 -36.83 43.59
C THR A 581 5.82 -38.37 43.59
N LYS A 582 5.11 -39.04 42.67
CA LYS A 582 5.19 -40.50 42.44
C LYS A 582 6.61 -41.02 42.16
N HIS A 583 7.54 -40.16 41.73
CA HIS A 583 8.93 -40.50 41.41
C HIS A 583 9.94 -40.04 42.47
N SER A 584 9.46 -39.66 43.66
CA SER A 584 10.31 -39.03 44.68
C SER A 584 11.04 -37.80 44.13
N THR A 585 10.39 -37.03 43.24
CA THR A 585 10.88 -35.75 42.70
C THR A 585 10.12 -34.58 43.33
N THR A 586 10.65 -33.37 43.16
CA THR A 586 9.95 -32.14 43.53
C THR A 586 8.90 -31.79 42.46
N PRO A 587 7.65 -31.47 42.84
CA PRO A 587 6.60 -31.11 41.89
C PRO A 587 6.92 -29.81 41.14
N PHE A 588 7.79 -28.96 41.70
CA PHE A 588 8.25 -27.72 41.08
C PHE A 588 8.87 -27.95 39.69
N VAL A 589 9.69 -28.99 39.53
CA VAL A 589 10.38 -29.25 38.24
C VAL A 589 9.38 -29.71 37.18
N ASP A 590 8.46 -30.63 37.53
CA ASP A 590 7.43 -31.08 36.59
C ASP A 590 6.50 -29.91 36.19
N GLU A 591 6.05 -29.08 37.15
CA GLU A 591 5.23 -27.89 36.87
C GLU A 591 5.92 -26.90 35.93
N MET A 592 7.20 -26.59 36.18
CA MET A 592 7.95 -25.66 35.32
C MET A 592 8.14 -26.20 33.90
N TYR A 593 8.40 -27.50 33.73
CA TYR A 593 8.53 -28.10 32.39
C TYR A 593 7.19 -28.22 31.66
N ASP A 594 6.08 -28.44 32.37
CA ASP A 594 4.75 -28.38 31.79
C ASP A 594 4.44 -26.96 31.28
N ARG A 595 4.79 -25.92 32.04
CA ARG A 595 4.69 -24.51 31.60
C ARG A 595 5.59 -24.16 30.41
N LEU A 596 6.81 -24.70 30.38
CA LEU A 596 7.71 -24.54 29.23
C LEU A 596 7.08 -25.17 27.98
N LYS A 597 6.49 -26.37 28.11
CA LYS A 597 5.79 -27.04 27.02
C LYS A 597 4.55 -26.28 26.56
N GLU A 598 3.74 -25.76 27.48
CA GLU A 598 2.60 -24.88 27.15
C GLU A 598 3.08 -23.66 26.36
N THR A 599 4.16 -23.01 26.82
CA THR A 599 4.76 -21.86 26.13
C THR A 599 5.19 -22.24 24.71
N LEU A 600 5.89 -23.36 24.51
CA LEU A 600 6.27 -23.81 23.17
C LEU A 600 5.04 -23.99 22.26
N ASN A 601 3.96 -24.59 22.75
CA ASN A 601 2.74 -24.78 21.96
C ASN A 601 2.07 -23.46 21.56
N GLU A 602 2.13 -22.43 22.41
CA GLU A 602 1.60 -21.09 22.11
C GLU A 602 2.34 -20.42 20.92
N TYR A 603 3.63 -20.71 20.74
CA TYR A 603 4.46 -20.10 19.68
C TYR A 603 4.56 -20.93 18.39
N ASP A 604 3.94 -22.11 18.34
CA ASP A 604 4.03 -23.04 17.19
C ASP A 604 3.65 -22.35 15.86
N ILE A 605 2.52 -21.64 15.83
CA ILE A 605 2.03 -20.92 14.63
C ILE A 605 3.02 -19.84 14.17
N ILE A 606 3.63 -19.12 15.11
CA ILE A 606 4.57 -18.04 14.82
C ILE A 606 5.85 -18.62 14.23
N ILE A 607 6.36 -19.70 14.83
CA ILE A 607 7.60 -20.35 14.43
C ILE A 607 7.46 -21.04 13.07
N CYS A 608 6.33 -21.68 12.79
CA CYS A 608 6.06 -22.27 11.48
C CYS A 608 6.13 -21.23 10.34
N ARG A 609 5.80 -19.96 10.62
CA ARG A 609 5.86 -18.87 9.62
C ARG A 609 7.20 -18.15 9.61
N TRP A 610 7.79 -17.95 10.78
CA TRP A 610 9.07 -17.25 10.96
C TRP A 610 10.01 -18.06 11.86
N PRO A 611 10.75 -19.03 11.28
CA PRO A 611 11.65 -19.91 12.04
C PRO A 611 12.80 -19.17 12.75
N GLU A 612 13.12 -17.94 12.35
CA GLU A 612 14.17 -17.12 12.98
C GLU A 612 13.93 -16.86 14.49
N TYR A 613 12.67 -16.85 14.93
CA TYR A 613 12.33 -16.66 16.35
C TYR A 613 12.66 -17.88 17.22
N ILE A 614 12.97 -19.04 16.63
CA ILE A 614 13.38 -20.24 17.35
C ILE A 614 14.59 -19.93 18.24
N PHE A 615 15.58 -19.20 17.74
CA PHE A 615 16.80 -18.88 18.49
C PHE A 615 16.51 -18.00 19.72
N THR A 616 15.63 -17.01 19.58
CA THR A 616 15.23 -16.14 20.70
C THR A 616 14.47 -16.93 21.76
N LEU A 617 13.56 -17.81 21.34
CA LEU A 617 12.79 -18.65 22.25
C LEU A 617 13.69 -19.71 22.93
N GLU A 618 14.63 -20.30 22.20
CA GLU A 618 15.59 -21.27 22.73
C GLU A 618 16.44 -20.65 23.84
N ASN A 619 16.98 -19.44 23.61
CA ASN A 619 17.73 -18.71 24.63
C ASN A 619 16.87 -18.39 25.87
N ALA A 620 15.60 -18.02 25.67
CA ALA A 620 14.67 -17.79 26.78
C ALA A 620 14.42 -19.06 27.61
N ILE A 621 14.27 -20.22 26.95
CA ILE A 621 14.11 -21.51 27.63
C ILE A 621 15.39 -21.90 28.37
N ALA A 622 16.56 -21.73 27.75
CA ALA A 622 17.85 -22.02 28.36
C ALA A 622 18.06 -21.19 29.63
N ASP A 623 17.68 -19.91 29.63
CA ASP A 623 17.71 -19.05 30.82
C ASP A 623 16.77 -19.55 31.93
N VAL A 624 15.56 -19.98 31.57
CA VAL A 624 14.61 -20.55 32.55
C VAL A 624 15.14 -21.86 33.12
N GLU A 625 15.71 -22.75 32.33
CA GLU A 625 16.34 -23.99 32.84
C GLU A 625 17.52 -23.72 33.77
N LYS A 626 18.37 -22.71 33.46
CA LYS A 626 19.43 -22.24 34.35
C LYS A 626 18.83 -21.75 35.68
N ALA A 627 17.74 -20.98 35.64
CA ALA A 627 17.05 -20.49 36.83
C ALA A 627 16.37 -21.59 37.66
N ILE A 628 15.77 -22.60 37.02
CA ILE A 628 15.22 -23.79 37.70
C ILE A 628 16.33 -24.46 38.52
N MET A 629 17.53 -24.60 37.96
CA MET A 629 18.65 -25.17 38.68
C MET A 629 19.15 -24.31 39.83
N GLU A 630 19.23 -23.00 39.64
CA GLU A 630 19.60 -22.09 40.73
C GLU A 630 18.56 -22.09 41.85
N ALA A 631 17.28 -22.21 41.50
CA ALA A 631 16.19 -22.36 42.45
C ALA A 631 16.33 -23.64 43.27
N LEU A 632 16.62 -24.78 42.62
CA LEU A 632 16.90 -26.05 43.30
C LEU A 632 18.13 -25.94 44.22
N ASP A 633 19.24 -25.36 43.74
CA ASP A 633 20.46 -25.18 44.52
C ASP A 633 20.25 -24.30 45.77
N LYS A 634 19.32 -23.35 45.69
CA LYS A 634 18.92 -22.48 46.81
C LYS A 634 17.93 -23.17 47.74
N GLN A 635 16.93 -23.87 47.20
CA GLN A 635 15.90 -24.58 47.98
C GLN A 635 16.53 -25.67 48.86
N TYR A 636 17.55 -26.36 48.34
CA TYR A 636 18.25 -27.43 49.05
C TYR A 636 19.64 -26.98 49.56
N ALA A 637 19.85 -25.68 49.78
CA ALA A 637 21.16 -25.13 50.16
C ALA A 637 21.72 -25.76 51.45
N ASP A 638 20.87 -25.98 52.46
CA ASP A 638 21.26 -26.57 53.74
C ASP A 638 21.71 -28.03 53.58
N VAL A 639 21.00 -28.79 52.76
CA VAL A 639 21.29 -30.20 52.45
C VAL A 639 22.55 -30.33 51.56
N LEU A 640 22.80 -29.33 50.71
CA LEU A 640 23.97 -29.25 49.84
C LEU A 640 25.23 -28.71 50.53
N ALA A 641 25.12 -28.04 51.67
CA ALA A 641 26.26 -27.43 52.35
C ALA A 641 27.39 -28.43 52.69
N PRO A 642 27.11 -29.65 53.22
CA PRO A 642 28.14 -30.67 53.46
C PRO A 642 28.84 -31.15 52.19
N LEU A 643 28.13 -31.15 51.05
CA LEU A 643 28.67 -31.56 49.75
C LEU A 643 29.58 -30.48 49.18
N LYS A 644 29.17 -29.21 49.24
CA LYS A 644 29.95 -28.06 48.75
C LYS A 644 31.30 -27.93 49.49
N ASP A 645 31.32 -28.22 50.78
CA ASP A 645 32.55 -28.26 51.58
C ASP A 645 33.54 -29.33 51.07
N ASN A 646 33.08 -30.50 50.64
CA ASN A 646 33.91 -31.56 50.06
C ASN A 646 34.37 -31.30 48.62
N ILE A 647 33.54 -30.62 47.83
CA ILE A 647 33.92 -30.19 46.47
C ILE A 647 35.04 -29.14 46.54
N GLY A 648 34.97 -28.21 47.50
CA GLY A 648 36.01 -27.20 47.75
C GLY A 648 37.33 -27.77 48.29
N LEU A 649 37.27 -28.90 49.02
CA LEU A 649 38.44 -29.60 49.58
C LEU A 649 39.42 -30.13 48.50
N LYS A 650 38.96 -30.36 47.26
CA LYS A 650 39.85 -30.74 46.14
C LYS A 650 40.67 -29.57 45.56
N LYS A 651 40.38 -28.30 45.91
CA LYS A 651 41.01 -27.11 45.28
C LYS A 651 42.01 -26.33 46.14
N PHE A 652 42.07 -26.53 47.47
CA PHE A 652 42.99 -25.76 48.33
C PHE A 652 43.62 -26.61 49.43
N GLY A 653 44.91 -26.96 49.27
CA GLY A 653 45.68 -27.79 50.21
C GLY A 653 45.97 -27.17 51.58
N PHE A 654 45.72 -25.88 51.79
CA PHE A 654 46.17 -25.17 53.00
C PHE A 654 45.10 -24.90 54.08
N LYS A 655 43.80 -25.02 53.78
CA LYS A 655 42.70 -24.94 54.78
C LYS A 655 42.37 -26.30 55.45
N TYR A 656 43.14 -27.33 55.14
CA TYR A 656 42.93 -28.71 55.56
C TYR A 656 43.14 -28.91 57.08
N VAL A 657 44.10 -28.20 57.68
CA VAL A 657 44.51 -28.41 59.07
C VAL A 657 43.58 -27.74 60.07
N GLN A 658 42.98 -26.59 59.73
CA GLN A 658 42.15 -25.81 60.66
C GLN A 658 40.70 -26.33 60.79
N LYS A 659 40.15 -27.00 59.77
CA LYS A 659 38.80 -27.60 59.82
C LYS A 659 38.78 -29.03 60.37
N LEU A 660 39.92 -29.76 60.38
CA LEU A 660 40.04 -31.08 61.02
C LEU A 660 39.74 -31.04 62.53
N ALA A 661 40.05 -29.91 63.19
CA ALA A 661 39.77 -29.70 64.61
C ALA A 661 38.29 -29.42 64.95
N LYS A 662 37.42 -29.21 63.96
CA LYS A 662 35.98 -28.89 64.13
C LYS A 662 35.02 -29.93 63.53
N ARG A 663 35.51 -31.11 63.11
CA ARG A 663 34.65 -32.15 62.51
C ARG A 663 33.63 -32.66 63.53
N SER A 664 32.35 -32.64 63.14
CA SER A 664 31.29 -33.44 63.77
C SER A 664 31.75 -34.90 63.89
N THR A 665 31.59 -35.47 65.07
CA THR A 665 32.07 -36.81 65.46
C THR A 665 31.18 -37.95 64.95
N GLY A 666 30.10 -37.68 64.20
CA GLY A 666 29.15 -38.68 63.71
C GLY A 666 29.29 -39.07 62.24
N PRO A 667 28.81 -40.26 61.83
CA PRO A 667 28.78 -40.68 60.43
C PRO A 667 27.80 -39.84 59.61
N TYR A 668 28.17 -39.51 58.37
CA TYR A 668 27.28 -38.82 57.44
C TYR A 668 26.15 -39.75 56.98
N VAL A 669 24.91 -39.30 57.11
CA VAL A 669 23.73 -40.00 56.58
C VAL A 669 23.15 -39.15 55.45
N VAL A 670 22.82 -39.79 54.32
CA VAL A 670 22.23 -39.13 53.17
C VAL A 670 20.79 -38.72 53.52
N PRO A 671 20.44 -37.42 53.51
CA PRO A 671 19.06 -37.00 53.80
C PRO A 671 18.10 -37.35 52.66
N ASP A 672 16.83 -37.60 52.99
CA ASP A 672 15.77 -37.88 52.02
C ASP A 672 15.61 -36.74 51.00
N GLU A 673 15.78 -35.50 51.44
CA GLU A 673 15.72 -34.29 50.62
C GLU A 673 16.79 -34.27 49.52
N LEU A 674 17.96 -34.87 49.78
CA LEU A 674 19.02 -35.01 48.78
C LEU A 674 18.64 -36.03 47.71
N GLY A 675 17.89 -37.07 48.10
CA GLY A 675 17.22 -37.99 47.19
C GLY A 675 16.29 -37.25 46.24
N ILE A 676 15.41 -36.42 46.79
CA ILE A 676 14.44 -35.62 46.01
C ILE A 676 15.16 -34.73 44.99
N LEU A 677 16.21 -34.03 45.40
CA LEU A 677 16.99 -33.17 44.51
C LEU A 677 17.64 -33.97 43.36
N LEU A 678 18.37 -35.05 43.66
CA LEU A 678 19.10 -35.81 42.64
C LEU A 678 18.18 -36.58 41.70
N ASN A 679 17.08 -37.14 42.21
CA ASN A 679 16.06 -37.77 41.37
C ASN A 679 15.43 -36.72 40.44
N SER A 680 15.16 -35.50 40.93
CA SER A 680 14.61 -34.41 40.12
C SER A 680 15.57 -33.95 39.02
N MET A 681 16.87 -33.79 39.35
CA MET A 681 17.91 -33.47 38.37
C MET A 681 18.04 -34.57 37.30
N LYS A 682 17.96 -35.84 37.72
CA LYS A 682 18.04 -36.99 36.80
C LYS A 682 16.83 -37.05 35.88
N ARG A 683 15.62 -36.88 36.41
CA ARG A 683 14.37 -36.81 35.64
C ARG A 683 14.39 -35.66 34.64
N MET A 684 14.90 -34.50 35.06
CA MET A 684 15.06 -33.35 34.18
C MET A 684 15.95 -33.67 32.98
N LEU A 685 17.09 -34.33 33.21
CA LEU A 685 18.05 -34.72 32.17
C LEU A 685 17.53 -35.82 31.23
N ASP A 686 16.85 -36.83 31.76
CA ASP A 686 16.54 -38.05 31.02
C ASP A 686 15.12 -38.07 30.43
N VAL A 687 14.18 -37.30 30.99
CA VAL A 687 12.75 -37.38 30.63
C VAL A 687 12.19 -36.06 30.15
N LEU A 688 12.38 -34.98 30.91
CA LEU A 688 11.69 -33.71 30.65
C LEU A 688 12.36 -32.92 29.52
N ARG A 689 13.67 -32.71 29.62
CA ARG A 689 14.45 -31.95 28.63
C ARG A 689 14.44 -32.58 27.23
N PRO A 690 14.60 -33.90 27.04
CA PRO A 690 14.54 -34.49 25.70
C PRO A 690 13.22 -34.20 24.97
N LYS A 691 12.10 -34.06 25.68
CA LYS A 691 10.81 -33.70 25.06
C LYS A 691 10.84 -32.29 24.47
N ILE A 692 11.44 -31.33 25.18
CA ILE A 692 11.64 -29.95 24.71
C ILE A 692 12.60 -29.93 23.51
N GLU A 693 13.71 -30.66 23.58
CA GLU A 693 14.68 -30.76 22.47
C GLU A 693 14.06 -31.36 21.21
N ILE A 694 13.20 -32.38 21.34
CA ILE A 694 12.51 -32.99 20.19
C ILE A 694 11.60 -31.97 19.50
N GLN A 695 10.85 -31.18 20.27
CA GLN A 695 9.97 -30.14 19.73
C GLN A 695 10.77 -29.05 19.00
N LEU A 696 11.84 -28.53 19.62
CA LEU A 696 12.69 -27.52 18.98
C LEU A 696 13.42 -28.04 17.74
N LYS A 697 13.88 -29.30 17.75
CA LYS A 697 14.47 -29.95 16.57
C LYS A 697 13.45 -30.10 15.44
N SER A 698 12.19 -30.40 15.76
CA SER A 698 11.13 -30.50 14.75
C SER A 698 10.90 -29.16 14.03
N TRP A 699 11.02 -28.04 14.74
CA TRP A 699 10.95 -26.71 14.13
C TRP A 699 12.23 -26.32 13.39
N GLY A 700 13.39 -26.73 13.90
CA GLY A 700 14.69 -26.51 13.25
C GLY A 700 14.78 -27.14 11.86
N ALA A 701 14.08 -28.25 11.61
CA ALA A 701 13.98 -28.87 10.29
C ALA A 701 13.30 -27.99 9.23
N CYS A 702 12.53 -26.97 9.65
CA CYS A 702 11.87 -26.02 8.76
C CYS A 702 12.77 -24.83 8.37
N ILE A 703 13.96 -24.69 8.95
CA ILE A 703 14.92 -23.63 8.59
C ILE A 703 15.68 -24.06 7.33
N LEU A 704 15.57 -23.28 6.26
CA LEU A 704 16.50 -23.37 5.13
C LEU A 704 17.87 -22.87 5.60
N ASP A 705 18.85 -23.77 5.54
CA ASP A 705 20.27 -23.64 5.90
C ASP A 705 20.79 -22.18 5.80
N GLY A 706 20.97 -21.52 6.95
CA GLY A 706 21.17 -20.07 6.97
C GLY A 706 21.55 -19.48 8.33
N GLY A 707 22.53 -20.08 9.02
CA GLY A 707 23.12 -19.47 10.22
C GLY A 707 24.19 -20.33 10.90
N ASN A 708 25.28 -19.72 11.36
CA ASN A 708 26.42 -20.40 12.02
C ASN A 708 26.10 -21.01 13.40
N THR A 709 24.90 -20.78 13.95
CA THR A 709 24.42 -21.37 15.20
C THR A 709 23.30 -22.33 14.90
N ALA A 710 23.51 -23.62 15.17
CA ALA A 710 22.47 -24.62 14.96
C ALA A 710 21.43 -24.48 16.08
N PRO A 711 20.12 -24.62 15.77
CA PRO A 711 19.09 -24.73 16.80
C PRO A 711 19.45 -25.86 17.76
N GLY A 712 19.55 -25.56 19.06
CA GLY A 712 19.93 -26.49 20.12
C GLY A 712 21.29 -26.23 20.77
N ASP A 713 22.12 -25.32 20.25
CA ASP A 713 23.44 -25.03 20.84
C ASP A 713 23.33 -24.47 22.27
N SER A 714 22.38 -23.57 22.53
CA SER A 714 22.19 -22.98 23.86
C SER A 714 21.66 -24.01 24.86
N LEU A 715 20.78 -24.90 24.42
CA LEU A 715 20.32 -26.03 25.22
C LEU A 715 21.41 -27.07 25.42
N SER A 716 22.32 -27.26 24.48
CA SER A 716 23.45 -28.18 24.67
C SER A 716 24.36 -27.70 25.81
N GLU A 717 24.62 -26.38 25.91
CA GLU A 717 25.40 -25.76 26.99
C GLU A 717 24.76 -26.04 28.36
N VAL A 718 23.46 -25.80 28.48
CA VAL A 718 22.72 -26.06 29.73
C VAL A 718 22.73 -27.56 30.06
N THR A 719 22.61 -28.44 29.07
CA THR A 719 22.73 -29.90 29.27
C THR A 719 24.09 -30.28 29.87
N VAL A 720 25.17 -29.71 29.34
CA VAL A 720 26.53 -29.96 29.84
C VAL A 720 26.66 -29.47 31.28
N MET A 721 26.14 -28.28 31.58
CA MET A 721 26.11 -27.70 32.93
C MET A 721 25.36 -28.59 33.92
N LEU A 722 24.16 -29.06 33.56
CA LEU A 722 23.33 -29.95 34.37
C LEU A 722 24.03 -31.28 34.68
N ARG A 723 24.55 -31.94 33.64
CA ARG A 723 25.27 -33.20 33.79
C ARG A 723 26.52 -33.01 34.65
N ALA A 724 27.22 -31.88 34.53
CA ALA A 724 28.38 -31.57 35.36
C ALA A 724 27.99 -31.39 36.84
N LYS A 725 26.93 -30.62 37.15
CA LYS A 725 26.43 -30.46 38.52
C LYS A 725 26.00 -31.79 39.13
N PHE A 726 25.21 -32.57 38.39
CA PHE A 726 24.75 -33.90 38.83
C PHE A 726 25.93 -34.81 39.19
N ARG A 727 26.93 -34.93 38.29
CA ARG A 727 28.15 -35.72 38.56
C ARG A 727 28.93 -35.22 39.76
N ASN A 728 29.06 -33.90 39.91
CA ASN A 728 29.78 -33.32 41.05
C ASN A 728 29.10 -33.63 42.39
N TYR A 729 27.76 -33.56 42.47
CA TYR A 729 27.03 -33.93 43.67
C TYR A 729 27.13 -35.43 43.98
N MET A 730 26.97 -36.29 42.98
CA MET A 730 27.16 -37.75 43.17
C MET A 730 28.57 -38.05 43.69
N GLN A 731 29.62 -37.46 43.10
CA GLN A 731 30.99 -37.66 43.56
C GLN A 731 31.17 -37.19 45.00
N ALA A 732 30.60 -36.04 45.38
CA ALA A 732 30.69 -35.53 46.75
C ALA A 732 30.01 -36.45 47.76
N ILE A 733 28.86 -37.04 47.42
CA ILE A 733 28.17 -38.04 48.24
C ILE A 733 29.07 -39.28 48.42
N VAL A 734 29.61 -39.81 47.32
CA VAL A 734 30.49 -40.99 47.36
C VAL A 734 31.71 -40.76 48.25
N GLU A 735 32.34 -39.58 48.19
CA GLU A 735 33.50 -39.26 49.05
C GLU A 735 33.09 -39.15 50.52
N LEU A 736 31.92 -38.58 50.83
CA LEU A 736 31.40 -38.54 52.20
C LEU A 736 31.10 -39.95 52.75
N LEU A 737 30.48 -40.81 51.94
CA LEU A 737 30.23 -42.21 52.30
C LEU A 737 31.54 -42.98 52.51
N LEU A 738 32.56 -42.69 51.71
CA LEU A 738 33.90 -43.26 51.91
C LEU A 738 34.52 -42.78 53.21
N GLU A 739 34.43 -41.49 53.56
CA GLU A 739 34.92 -40.99 54.84
C GLU A 739 34.25 -41.71 56.02
N ASN A 740 32.97 -42.10 55.92
CA ASN A 740 32.30 -42.91 56.95
C ASN A 740 32.99 -44.25 57.19
N THR A 741 33.50 -44.91 56.14
CA THR A 741 34.25 -46.17 56.28
C THR A 741 35.62 -45.97 56.94
N LYS A 742 36.16 -44.74 56.93
CA LYS A 742 37.45 -44.38 57.52
C LYS A 742 37.36 -43.91 58.97
N LEU A 743 36.16 -43.64 59.49
CA LEU A 743 35.93 -43.13 60.85
C LEU A 743 36.36 -44.13 61.93
N GLN A 744 36.06 -45.42 61.74
CA GLN A 744 36.44 -46.48 62.68
C GLN A 744 37.65 -47.27 62.16
N SER A 745 38.52 -47.73 63.07
CA SER A 745 39.69 -48.54 62.68
C SER A 745 39.30 -49.92 62.14
N SER A 746 38.20 -50.49 62.65
CA SER A 746 37.64 -51.79 62.26
C SER A 746 37.04 -51.80 60.85
N THR A 747 36.64 -50.63 60.33
CA THR A 747 36.02 -50.48 58.99
C THR A 747 37.01 -49.92 57.97
N LYS A 748 38.17 -49.42 58.43
CA LYS A 748 39.18 -48.80 57.57
C LYS A 748 39.93 -49.86 56.75
N LEU A 749 39.58 -49.99 55.48
CA LEU A 749 40.13 -50.99 54.55
C LEU A 749 41.66 -51.07 54.54
N LYS A 750 42.36 -49.93 54.54
CA LYS A 750 43.84 -49.90 54.62
C LYS A 750 44.39 -50.53 55.90
N LYS A 751 43.72 -50.39 57.06
CA LYS A 751 44.13 -51.04 58.31
C LYS A 751 43.83 -52.53 58.26
N ILE A 752 42.63 -52.91 57.82
CA ILE A 752 42.23 -54.32 57.64
C ILE A 752 43.24 -55.07 56.76
N LEU A 753 43.68 -54.45 55.66
CA LEU A 753 44.69 -54.99 54.76
C LEU A 753 46.11 -55.00 55.38
N GLN A 754 46.52 -53.95 56.10
CA GLN A 754 47.82 -53.91 56.78
C GLN A 754 47.95 -54.99 57.86
N ASP A 755 46.87 -55.25 58.59
CA ASP A 755 46.82 -56.22 59.67
C ASP A 755 46.82 -57.66 59.17
N SER A 756 46.67 -57.88 57.85
CA SER A 756 46.72 -59.20 57.18
C SER A 756 48.14 -59.72 56.89
N LYS A 757 49.17 -59.17 57.55
CA LYS A 757 50.60 -59.30 57.21
C LYS A 757 51.19 -60.73 57.32
N ASN A 758 50.54 -61.69 57.99
CA ASN A 758 51.16 -62.97 58.38
C ASN A 758 50.35 -64.20 57.92
N ASN A 759 50.79 -64.95 56.89
CA ASN A 759 50.24 -66.26 56.46
C ASN A 759 48.74 -66.48 56.75
N VAL A 760 47.92 -65.50 56.39
CA VAL A 760 46.52 -65.42 56.84
C VAL A 760 45.65 -66.37 56.01
N VAL A 761 44.83 -67.16 56.70
CA VAL A 761 43.79 -68.02 56.10
C VAL A 761 42.69 -67.10 55.55
N GLU A 762 42.08 -67.41 54.40
CA GLU A 762 41.05 -66.54 53.81
C GLU A 762 39.88 -66.23 54.78
N ALA A 763 39.58 -67.16 55.69
CA ALA A 763 38.58 -67.00 56.74
C ALA A 763 38.87 -65.83 57.69
N ASP A 764 40.14 -65.58 58.01
CA ASP A 764 40.56 -64.49 58.90
C ASP A 764 40.45 -63.11 58.21
N VAL A 765 40.68 -63.04 56.90
CA VAL A 765 40.46 -61.81 56.14
C VAL A 765 38.97 -61.52 56.01
N ARG A 766 38.15 -62.56 55.76
CA ARG A 766 36.68 -62.44 55.73
C ARG A 766 36.12 -61.97 57.08
N SER A 767 36.56 -62.56 58.19
CA SER A 767 36.07 -62.17 59.53
C SER A 767 36.41 -60.73 59.90
N ARG A 768 37.59 -60.24 59.50
CA ARG A 768 38.00 -58.84 59.70
C ARG A 768 37.32 -57.85 58.75
N MET A 769 36.87 -58.31 57.58
CA MET A 769 36.08 -57.52 56.63
C MET A 769 34.60 -57.42 57.05
N GLN A 770 34.13 -58.26 57.98
CA GLN A 770 32.72 -58.30 58.41
C GLN A 770 32.18 -56.94 58.90
N PRO A 771 32.88 -56.18 59.78
CA PRO A 771 32.37 -54.88 60.23
C PRO A 771 32.21 -53.86 59.10
N LEU A 772 33.10 -53.90 58.10
CA LEU A 772 32.96 -53.09 56.90
C LEU A 772 31.79 -53.57 56.04
N THR A 773 31.61 -54.87 55.89
CA THR A 773 30.51 -55.49 55.12
C THR A 773 29.15 -55.13 55.70
N ASP A 774 29.00 -55.15 57.02
CA ASP A 774 27.78 -54.77 57.72
C ASP A 774 27.47 -53.27 57.54
N GLN A 775 28.51 -52.41 57.63
CA GLN A 775 28.38 -50.98 57.37
C GLN A 775 27.98 -50.69 55.92
N LEU A 776 28.59 -51.38 54.94
CA LEU A 776 28.26 -51.23 53.52
C LEU A 776 26.83 -51.68 53.25
N THR A 777 26.40 -52.82 53.78
CA THR A 777 25.04 -53.34 53.63
C THR A 777 23.99 -52.37 54.18
N SER A 778 24.23 -51.83 55.38
CA SER A 778 23.36 -50.81 55.98
C SER A 778 23.31 -49.52 55.15
N THR A 779 24.47 -49.07 54.67
CA THR A 779 24.56 -47.86 53.83
C THR A 779 23.83 -48.06 52.50
N ILE A 780 24.02 -49.19 51.81
CA ILE A 780 23.35 -49.51 50.55
C ILE A 780 21.83 -49.59 50.74
N SER A 781 21.37 -50.21 51.82
CA SER A 781 19.94 -50.28 52.15
C SER A 781 19.33 -48.88 52.37
N HIS A 782 20.07 -47.99 53.06
CA HIS A 782 19.67 -46.59 53.23
C HIS A 782 19.63 -45.83 51.91
N LEU A 783 20.64 -46.01 51.05
CA LEU A 783 20.67 -45.38 49.72
C LEU A 783 19.46 -45.78 48.86
N HIS A 784 19.02 -47.04 48.94
CA HIS A 784 17.84 -47.51 48.21
C HIS A 784 16.53 -46.88 48.70
N ALA A 785 16.44 -46.55 50.00
CA ALA A 785 15.27 -45.87 50.54
C ALA A 785 15.16 -44.40 50.07
N VAL A 786 16.30 -43.78 49.73
CA VAL A 786 16.39 -42.35 49.40
C VAL A 786 16.36 -42.09 47.88
N PHE A 787 17.01 -42.93 47.09
CA PHE A 787 17.22 -42.70 45.66
C PHE A 787 16.37 -43.57 44.76
N GLU A 788 15.95 -43.04 43.61
CA GLU A 788 15.30 -43.82 42.56
C GLU A 788 16.31 -44.76 41.89
N ASN A 789 15.86 -45.90 41.34
CA ASN A 789 16.69 -47.02 40.88
C ASN A 789 17.92 -46.63 40.06
N GLN A 790 17.80 -45.66 39.15
CA GLN A 790 18.90 -45.20 38.31
C GLN A 790 19.96 -44.40 39.09
N VAL A 791 19.52 -43.50 39.98
CA VAL A 791 20.42 -42.69 40.81
C VAL A 791 21.08 -43.57 41.88
N PHE A 792 20.31 -44.47 42.48
CA PHE A 792 20.80 -45.50 43.39
C PHE A 792 21.93 -46.32 42.77
N SER A 793 21.68 -46.91 41.59
CA SER A 793 22.67 -47.73 40.89
C SER A 793 23.94 -46.95 40.57
N ALA A 794 23.80 -45.70 40.12
CA ALA A 794 24.95 -44.83 39.82
C ALA A 794 25.80 -44.52 41.07
N ILE A 795 25.17 -44.23 42.22
CA ILE A 795 25.86 -43.95 43.48
C ILE A 795 26.52 -45.22 44.03
N CYS A 796 25.83 -46.37 44.01
CA CYS A 796 26.41 -47.64 44.45
C CYS A 796 27.63 -48.04 43.60
N ARG A 797 27.55 -47.90 42.27
CA ARG A 797 28.70 -48.14 41.38
C ARG A 797 29.85 -47.18 41.65
N GLY A 798 29.56 -45.89 41.85
CA GLY A 798 30.57 -44.90 42.23
C GLY A 798 31.21 -45.21 43.57
N PHE A 799 30.43 -45.68 44.55
CA PHE A 799 30.93 -46.05 45.87
C PHE A 799 31.81 -47.30 45.81
N TRP A 800 31.38 -48.32 45.07
CA TRP A 800 32.16 -49.53 44.81
C TRP A 800 33.49 -49.18 44.12
N ASP A 801 33.46 -48.34 43.07
CA ASP A 801 34.68 -47.89 42.39
C ASP A 801 35.62 -47.14 43.34
N ARG A 802 35.09 -46.26 44.18
CA ARG A 802 35.93 -45.47 45.09
C ARG A 802 36.59 -46.32 46.18
N ILE A 803 35.89 -47.33 46.70
CA ILE A 803 36.49 -48.31 47.64
C ILE A 803 37.52 -49.17 46.91
N GLY A 804 37.24 -49.59 45.67
CA GLY A 804 38.21 -50.28 44.81
C GLY A 804 39.49 -49.47 44.61
N GLN A 805 39.37 -48.16 44.45
CA GLN A 805 40.52 -47.26 44.34
C GLN A 805 41.34 -47.15 45.63
N GLU A 806 40.73 -47.31 46.82
CA GLU A 806 41.50 -47.42 48.07
C GLU A 806 42.35 -48.71 48.10
N VAL A 807 41.84 -49.83 47.57
CA VAL A 807 42.61 -51.08 47.38
C VAL A 807 43.73 -50.88 46.37
N LEU A 808 43.43 -50.26 45.22
CA LEU A 808 44.41 -49.96 44.18
C LEU A 808 45.56 -49.12 44.73
N SER A 809 45.23 -48.01 45.42
CA SER A 809 46.22 -47.15 46.07
C SER A 809 47.05 -47.87 47.13
N PHE A 810 46.49 -48.90 47.79
CA PHE A 810 47.22 -49.70 48.76
C PHE A 810 48.24 -50.62 48.06
N LEU A 811 47.86 -51.25 46.94
CA LEU A 811 48.71 -52.12 46.15
C LEU A 811 49.84 -51.36 45.43
N GLU A 812 49.53 -50.20 44.82
CA GLU A 812 50.52 -49.38 44.11
C GLU A 812 51.65 -48.88 45.00
N ASN A 813 51.33 -48.53 46.25
CA ASN A 813 52.32 -48.05 47.23
C ASN A 813 53.22 -49.15 47.78
N ARG A 814 52.93 -50.44 47.51
CA ARG A 814 53.52 -51.58 48.24
C ARG A 814 53.79 -52.81 47.36
N LYS A 815 54.33 -52.56 46.15
CA LYS A 815 54.54 -53.56 45.07
C LYS A 815 55.38 -54.80 45.44
N GLU A 816 56.14 -54.80 46.53
CA GLU A 816 57.13 -55.84 46.83
C GLU A 816 56.63 -57.00 47.74
N ASN A 817 55.42 -56.93 48.31
CA ASN A 817 55.00 -57.89 49.35
C ASN A 817 53.91 -58.88 48.89
N SER A 818 54.34 -60.11 48.63
CA SER A 818 53.52 -61.27 48.22
C SER A 818 52.28 -61.56 49.08
N SER A 819 52.36 -61.42 50.41
CA SER A 819 51.25 -61.76 51.33
C SER A 819 50.08 -60.78 51.22
N TRP A 820 50.33 -59.53 50.83
CA TRP A 820 49.30 -58.50 50.70
C TRP A 820 48.44 -58.67 49.45
N TYR A 821 49.00 -59.25 48.38
CA TYR A 821 48.20 -59.59 47.19
C TYR A 821 47.13 -60.64 47.48
N LYS A 822 47.43 -61.64 48.33
CA LYS A 822 46.45 -62.67 48.72
C LYS A 822 45.34 -62.07 49.59
N GLY A 823 45.68 -61.22 50.57
CA GLY A 823 44.71 -60.51 51.41
C GLY A 823 43.83 -59.53 50.61
N SER A 824 44.44 -58.75 49.69
CA SER A 824 43.71 -57.86 48.80
C SER A 824 42.79 -58.62 47.82
N ARG A 825 43.14 -59.85 47.40
CA ARG A 825 42.28 -60.68 46.55
C ARG A 825 40.97 -61.00 47.24
N VAL A 826 41.08 -61.47 48.48
CA VAL A 826 39.94 -61.85 49.30
C VAL A 826 39.09 -60.62 49.64
N ALA A 827 39.73 -59.48 49.94
CA ALA A 827 39.02 -58.24 50.19
C ALA A 827 38.22 -57.75 48.97
N VAL A 828 38.80 -57.82 47.77
CA VAL A 828 38.10 -57.46 46.52
C VAL A 828 36.92 -58.40 46.26
N SER A 829 37.09 -59.73 46.42
CA SER A 829 35.96 -60.65 46.26
C SER A 829 34.84 -60.37 47.27
N VAL A 830 35.16 -60.06 48.53
CA VAL A 830 34.15 -59.72 49.55
C VAL A 830 33.41 -58.44 49.16
N LEU A 831 34.11 -57.41 48.67
CA LEU A 831 33.48 -56.17 48.21
C LEU A 831 32.57 -56.41 47.00
N ASP A 832 33.05 -57.17 46.01
CA ASP A 832 32.27 -57.51 44.81
C ASP A 832 31.00 -58.28 45.19
N ASP A 833 31.13 -59.30 46.04
CA ASP A 833 29.99 -60.09 46.54
C ASP A 833 29.01 -59.19 47.33
N THR A 834 29.51 -58.28 48.16
CA THR A 834 28.67 -57.37 48.97
C THR A 834 27.87 -56.42 48.10
N PHE A 835 28.52 -55.70 47.18
CA PHE A 835 27.82 -54.76 46.30
C PHE A 835 26.89 -55.48 45.33
N ALA A 836 27.34 -56.57 44.69
CA ALA A 836 26.52 -57.31 43.74
C ALA A 836 25.30 -57.95 44.40
N SER A 837 25.47 -58.64 45.54
CA SER A 837 24.35 -59.29 46.24
C SER A 837 23.34 -58.28 46.77
N GLN A 838 23.79 -57.16 47.35
CA GLN A 838 22.89 -56.15 47.90
C GLN A 838 22.15 -55.37 46.80
N MET A 839 22.84 -54.99 45.72
CA MET A 839 22.19 -54.35 44.58
C MET A 839 21.18 -55.28 43.91
N GLN A 840 21.52 -56.56 43.73
CA GLN A 840 20.62 -57.56 43.14
C GLN A 840 19.42 -57.85 44.04
N HIS A 841 19.61 -57.93 45.35
CA HIS A 841 18.54 -58.12 46.33
C HIS A 841 17.55 -56.96 46.34
N LEU A 842 18.04 -55.71 46.32
CA LEU A 842 17.19 -54.51 46.44
C LEU A 842 16.51 -54.13 45.12
N LEU A 843 17.22 -54.25 43.98
CA LEU A 843 16.67 -53.88 42.67
C LEU A 843 15.89 -55.03 42.00
N GLY A 844 16.12 -56.28 42.39
CA GLY A 844 15.46 -57.44 41.80
C GLY A 844 15.55 -57.46 40.27
N ASN A 845 14.40 -57.47 39.60
CA ASN A 845 14.30 -57.50 38.13
C ASN A 845 14.65 -56.17 37.44
N TYR A 846 14.87 -55.09 38.19
CA TYR A 846 15.20 -53.77 37.63
C TYR A 846 16.70 -53.56 37.40
N ILE A 847 17.55 -54.50 37.81
CA ILE A 847 19.00 -54.42 37.64
C ILE A 847 19.41 -54.76 36.20
N GLN A 848 20.24 -53.94 35.57
CA GLN A 848 20.81 -54.27 34.27
C GLN A 848 22.11 -55.06 34.46
N GLU A 849 22.45 -55.95 33.52
CA GLU A 849 23.75 -56.67 33.56
C GLU A 849 24.93 -55.70 33.67
N LYS A 850 24.83 -54.54 33.00
CA LYS A 850 25.80 -53.44 33.04
C LYS A 850 25.98 -52.84 34.43
N ASP A 851 24.96 -52.90 35.29
CA ASP A 851 25.02 -52.35 36.64
C ASP A 851 25.81 -53.23 37.61
N LEU A 852 25.92 -54.53 37.30
CA LEU A 852 26.69 -55.53 38.07
C LEU A 852 28.12 -55.71 37.58
N GLU A 853 28.49 -55.14 36.43
CA GLU A 853 29.87 -55.20 35.94
C GLU A 853 30.84 -54.51 36.92
N PRO A 854 31.98 -55.15 37.24
CA PRO A 854 32.94 -54.60 38.19
C PRO A 854 33.45 -53.22 37.71
N PRO A 855 33.50 -52.20 38.59
CA PRO A 855 33.99 -50.87 38.23
C PRO A 855 35.46 -50.87 37.77
N ARG A 856 35.89 -49.77 37.12
CA ARG A 856 37.21 -49.66 36.48
C ARG A 856 38.36 -49.92 37.45
N SER A 857 38.31 -49.32 38.64
CA SER A 857 39.33 -49.52 39.68
C SER A 857 39.46 -50.99 40.10
N ILE A 858 38.33 -51.72 40.22
CA ILE A 858 38.31 -53.15 40.56
C ILE A 858 38.90 -53.97 39.42
N MET A 859 38.58 -53.64 38.16
CA MET A 859 39.19 -54.29 36.99
C MET A 859 40.70 -54.06 36.93
N GLU A 860 41.18 -52.86 37.25
CA GLU A 860 42.61 -52.53 37.32
C GLU A 860 43.32 -53.30 38.44
N VAL A 861 42.70 -53.37 39.62
CA VAL A 861 43.19 -54.22 40.72
C VAL A 861 43.30 -55.67 40.26
N ARG A 862 42.26 -56.24 39.64
CA ARG A 862 42.28 -57.61 39.09
C ARG A 862 43.41 -57.80 38.07
N SER A 863 43.66 -56.82 37.21
CA SER A 863 44.74 -56.85 36.21
C SER A 863 46.13 -56.88 36.83
N ILE A 864 46.40 -56.03 37.84
CA ILE A 864 47.67 -56.04 38.59
C ILE A 864 47.90 -57.39 39.24
N MET A 865 46.84 -57.96 39.84
CA MET A 865 46.89 -59.25 40.51
C MET A 865 47.11 -60.43 39.54
N CYS A 866 46.56 -60.35 38.33
CA CYS A 866 46.76 -61.37 37.29
C CYS A 866 48.16 -61.30 36.66
N LYS A 867 48.79 -60.13 36.59
CA LYS A 867 50.15 -59.97 36.05
C LYS A 867 51.20 -60.64 36.93
N GLU A 868 51.11 -60.53 38.26
CA GLU A 868 52.04 -61.20 39.17
C GLU A 868 51.85 -62.73 39.24
N ALA A 869 50.64 -63.24 39.02
CA ALA A 869 50.41 -64.68 38.92
C ALA A 869 51.18 -65.32 37.76
N LYS A 870 51.46 -64.54 36.69
CA LYS A 870 52.27 -64.97 35.53
C LYS A 870 53.79 -64.91 35.77
N PHE A 871 54.26 -64.13 36.75
CA PHE A 871 55.69 -64.05 37.11
C PHE A 871 56.13 -65.13 38.12
N ARG A 872 55.21 -65.99 38.59
CA ARG A 872 55.49 -67.07 39.55
C ARG A 872 55.42 -68.49 38.96
N HIS A 873 55.45 -68.60 37.63
CA HIS A 873 55.63 -69.88 36.95
C HIS A 873 57.02 -69.98 36.34
#